data_AF-A0A7S4T9D2-F1
#
_entry.id   AF-A0A7S4T9D2-F1
#
_cell.length_a   1.000
_cell.length_b   1.000
_cell.length_c   1.000
_cell.angle_alpha   90.00
_cell.angle_beta   90.00
_cell.angle_gamma   90.00
#
_symmetry.space_group_name_H-M   'P 1'
#
loop_
_entity.id
_entity.type
_entity.pdbx_description
1 polymer ?
#
loop_
_entity_poly.entity_id
_entity_poly.type
_entity_poly.pdbx_seq_one_letter_code
_entity_poly.pdbx_strand_id
1 'polypeptide(L)'
;MGGPCRAACTLAFLLPAWAVLAGPSCESGACSDQDSAASASLLQTKGNKERFASVSLNEEGVSELHGDSSADALDPSKAASWAVTPDTRSRCRYVTRVNGPASMTECRVKCSRDGMNVFTARIKGGSLRNCYCRRCSPSQADGRLASKQPDGGGRYETHVLVRGSSTSSTTAATASSTSGSPTAAVTTSSTSSPPGTTGSGAATSTPAGGAALPRTVFWDANNLVAVRALLAEPRPPPAWAATALRHLVQAAEERMSFPPGRSVSRRGPWSPAMKSSTPPSGDKRDFYSTSIYAWPCDVSCSKAARSGYAGFTSRQCNWPTRRYTDACGPDGKPWVVHDGFSNKRHIEDIDMLILTIDGLEVLSLAFWYSQEAKYAESALGLLRTYFLDPSTGLKPNLDYSEAVPGYREGSPSGMEVGNYRWNTRLLDSVELLRTSPAWTATDAARWGAWLRAWLEYLHTSDFARTEEKKETNNHCTWILVHKLAVAYALGNSSVGLQTLRGVRSGIAGSLVNQITRDGAMPQELKRTLGATYTRMNLKGLFYLGVVAQRCCAAWGCNPSLAWDWAWEAPRPSSPGAWVVTQGKVSECRHVSNIRLPRSVEVCRAGCKREGSNTFAARWRADGVLGDCNCRRCPAVTTGMLVDQPSNGYTYDAHVFEAPPKEGTGSVRKALDFVLPYARGQKRFNLGNTRGHDASKPWKDLAPVLRLAAWAYSSRRYEEVIPELVVERGEDFAQTWSRDFFNLLWPPLGALGGSTTSASQPTSTTALRTASTSSSSGPTTTTVLPSTSPPPGPAPPCPDAPKLKERASHLARELGAIAQELEGLAK
;
A
#
# COMPACT_ATOMS: atom_id res chain seq x y z
N MET A 1 -9.25 -43.85 -55.40
CA MET A 1 -8.33 -43.14 -56.32
C MET A 1 -7.62 -42.07 -55.49
N GLY A 2 -6.30 -41.87 -55.50
CA GLY A 2 -5.20 -42.64 -56.11
C GLY A 2 -3.88 -41.90 -55.84
N GLY A 3 -2.81 -42.60 -55.43
CA GLY A 3 -1.43 -42.05 -55.39
C GLY A 3 -0.68 -42.42 -56.68
N PRO A 4 0.63 -42.78 -56.64
CA PRO A 4 1.57 -42.71 -55.50
C PRO A 4 3.03 -42.34 -55.93
N CYS A 5 4.03 -42.65 -55.08
CA CYS A 5 5.45 -42.98 -55.44
C CYS A 5 6.42 -41.83 -55.83
N ARG A 6 7.75 -41.91 -55.58
CA ARG A 6 8.60 -42.82 -54.73
C ARG A 6 10.04 -42.26 -54.54
N ALA A 7 10.88 -43.04 -53.82
CA ALA A 7 12.37 -43.03 -53.73
C ALA A 7 13.01 -42.17 -52.61
N ALA A 8 14.10 -42.60 -51.92
CA ALA A 8 14.74 -43.93 -51.80
C ALA A 8 15.65 -44.06 -50.54
N CYS A 9 16.18 -45.26 -50.29
CA CYS A 9 17.04 -45.70 -49.17
C CYS A 9 18.50 -45.16 -49.24
N THR A 10 19.50 -45.40 -48.37
CA THR A 10 19.83 -46.43 -47.32
C THR A 10 20.96 -45.83 -46.38
N LEU A 11 21.76 -46.40 -45.45
CA LEU A 11 22.06 -47.76 -44.89
C LEU A 11 22.77 -47.71 -43.49
N ALA A 12 22.09 -48.07 -42.38
CA ALA A 12 22.64 -48.50 -41.06
C ALA A 12 23.61 -47.55 -40.27
N PHE A 13 24.02 -47.77 -39.00
CA PHE A 13 23.96 -48.94 -38.09
C PHE A 13 23.67 -48.56 -36.60
N LEU A 14 23.14 -49.55 -35.85
CA LEU A 14 23.12 -49.73 -34.38
C LEU A 14 22.30 -48.81 -33.43
N LEU A 15 21.05 -49.25 -33.21
CA LEU A 15 20.45 -49.55 -31.88
C LEU A 15 21.25 -50.67 -31.15
N PRO A 16 21.00 -51.09 -29.86
CA PRO A 16 19.74 -51.07 -29.09
C PRO A 16 19.95 -50.65 -27.58
N ALA A 17 19.06 -50.87 -26.59
CA ALA A 17 17.77 -51.58 -26.46
C ALA A 17 16.87 -50.84 -25.42
N TRP A 18 15.55 -50.63 -25.61
CA TRP A 18 14.41 -51.55 -25.39
C TRP A 18 14.16 -51.94 -23.92
N ALA A 19 12.93 -52.16 -23.42
CA ALA A 19 11.55 -51.94 -23.93
C ALA A 19 10.60 -51.94 -22.69
N VAL A 20 9.57 -51.08 -22.59
CA VAL A 20 8.19 -51.24 -23.11
C VAL A 20 7.54 -52.60 -22.80
N LEU A 21 6.47 -52.58 -21.97
CA LEU A 21 5.16 -53.18 -22.26
C LEU A 21 4.10 -52.63 -21.25
N ALA A 22 2.80 -52.91 -21.46
CA ALA A 22 1.72 -52.10 -20.88
C ALA A 22 0.49 -52.88 -20.36
N GLY A 23 -0.08 -52.39 -19.25
CA GLY A 23 -1.43 -52.70 -18.73
C GLY A 23 -1.60 -54.08 -18.04
N PRO A 24 -2.78 -54.37 -17.45
CA PRO A 24 -3.96 -53.51 -17.25
C PRO A 24 -4.29 -53.21 -15.76
N SER A 25 -5.52 -52.79 -15.48
CA SER A 25 -6.08 -52.36 -14.18
C SER A 25 -6.45 -53.49 -13.21
N CYS A 26 -6.44 -53.19 -11.89
CA CYS A 26 -7.29 -53.84 -10.88
C CYS A 26 -7.50 -52.94 -9.63
N GLU A 27 -8.34 -53.35 -8.70
CA GLU A 27 -8.96 -52.51 -7.65
C GLU A 27 -8.37 -52.66 -6.22
N SER A 28 -8.67 -51.66 -5.37
CA SER A 28 -8.79 -51.77 -3.90
C SER A 28 -7.52 -51.97 -3.05
N GLY A 29 -7.66 -51.79 -1.73
CA GLY A 29 -6.62 -52.02 -0.72
C GLY A 29 -6.31 -50.78 0.14
N ALA A 30 -6.43 -50.93 1.47
CA ALA A 30 -6.09 -49.89 2.45
C ALA A 30 -4.89 -50.34 3.33
N CYS A 31 -4.64 -49.60 4.42
CA CYS A 31 -3.58 -49.78 5.43
C CYS A 31 -2.19 -49.23 5.05
N SER A 32 -1.33 -48.77 5.98
CA SER A 32 -1.51 -48.00 7.24
C SER A 32 -0.12 -47.78 7.88
N ASP A 33 0.19 -46.54 8.26
CA ASP A 33 1.09 -46.13 9.35
C ASP A 33 2.58 -46.60 9.45
N GLN A 34 3.28 -45.87 10.32
CA GLN A 34 4.55 -46.17 11.03
C GLN A 34 5.90 -46.15 10.29
N ASP A 35 6.52 -44.97 10.36
CA ASP A 35 7.72 -44.70 11.19
C ASP A 35 9.13 -45.21 10.82
N SER A 36 10.09 -44.60 11.53
CA SER A 36 11.52 -44.95 11.67
C SER A 36 12.49 -44.41 10.61
N ALA A 37 13.36 -43.50 11.06
CA ALA A 37 14.55 -43.09 10.32
C ALA A 37 15.72 -44.03 10.61
N ALA A 38 16.55 -44.30 9.60
CA ALA A 38 17.88 -44.90 9.78
C ALA A 38 18.92 -44.18 8.92
N SER A 39 20.09 -43.92 9.51
CA SER A 39 21.18 -43.16 8.89
C SER A 39 21.98 -43.99 7.88
N ALA A 40 22.41 -43.36 6.79
CA ALA A 40 23.54 -43.83 5.99
C ALA A 40 24.55 -42.68 5.79
N SER A 41 25.79 -42.90 6.24
CA SER A 41 26.93 -41.98 6.11
C SER A 41 28.01 -42.66 5.29
N LEU A 42 28.69 -41.93 4.38
CA LEU A 42 29.90 -42.41 3.70
C LEU A 42 30.69 -41.25 3.04
N LEU A 43 32.03 -41.32 3.15
CA LEU A 43 33.08 -40.59 2.38
C LEU A 43 33.14 -39.05 2.58
N GLN A 44 34.25 -38.46 3.05
CA GLN A 44 35.61 -38.30 2.44
C GLN A 44 35.61 -37.40 1.18
N THR A 45 36.55 -36.46 0.96
CA THR A 45 37.97 -36.39 1.45
C THR A 45 38.49 -34.94 1.71
N LYS A 46 39.79 -34.81 2.02
CA LYS A 46 40.55 -33.62 2.47
C LYS A 46 40.75 -32.53 1.39
N GLY A 47 41.01 -31.27 1.81
CA GLY A 47 41.58 -30.19 1.00
C GLY A 47 42.29 -29.12 1.85
N ASN A 48 43.47 -28.64 1.43
CA ASN A 48 44.35 -27.70 2.17
C ASN A 48 43.76 -26.27 2.26
N LYS A 49 43.85 -25.58 3.42
CA LYS A 49 44.92 -24.64 3.84
C LYS A 49 45.29 -23.55 2.81
N GLU A 50 45.14 -22.30 3.23
CA GLU A 50 46.27 -21.35 3.21
C GLU A 50 46.12 -20.24 4.28
N ARG A 51 47.19 -19.48 4.55
CA ARG A 51 47.24 -18.37 5.51
C ARG A 51 47.60 -17.08 4.78
N PHE A 52 47.06 -15.94 5.22
CA PHE A 52 47.85 -14.71 5.35
C PHE A 52 47.46 -13.98 6.64
N ALA A 53 48.31 -13.08 7.13
CA ALA A 53 48.26 -12.57 8.50
C ALA A 53 48.32 -11.03 8.56
N SER A 54 47.81 -10.49 9.69
CA SER A 54 48.22 -9.28 10.40
C SER A 54 48.67 -8.03 9.63
N VAL A 55 48.11 -6.87 9.98
CA VAL A 55 48.86 -5.79 10.67
C VAL A 55 47.86 -4.88 11.41
N SER A 56 48.33 -4.24 12.49
CA SER A 56 47.55 -3.35 13.38
C SER A 56 47.92 -1.88 13.13
N LEU A 57 47.11 -0.92 13.63
CA LEU A 57 47.52 0.15 14.57
C LEU A 57 46.49 1.31 14.70
N ASN A 58 46.02 1.49 15.94
CA ASN A 58 45.83 2.74 16.70
C ASN A 58 44.89 3.88 16.21
N GLU A 59 44.79 4.92 17.04
CA GLU A 59 43.63 5.81 17.23
C GLU A 59 43.97 7.33 17.09
N GLU A 60 42.95 8.15 17.37
CA GLU A 60 42.97 9.61 17.67
C GLU A 60 43.08 10.63 16.51
N GLY A 61 42.52 11.83 16.75
CA GLY A 61 42.52 12.96 15.81
C GLY A 61 41.18 13.71 15.68
N VAL A 62 40.72 14.39 16.73
CA VAL A 62 39.54 15.28 16.70
C VAL A 62 39.98 16.74 16.85
N SER A 63 39.39 17.64 16.06
CA SER A 63 39.36 19.08 16.34
C SER A 63 38.06 19.72 15.82
N GLU A 64 37.50 20.66 16.60
CA GLU A 64 36.23 21.34 16.32
C GLU A 64 36.43 22.77 15.79
N LEU A 65 35.37 23.36 15.25
CA LEU A 65 35.31 24.77 14.84
C LEU A 65 34.85 25.67 16.01
N HIS A 66 35.49 26.83 16.15
CA HIS A 66 34.92 27.97 16.88
C HIS A 66 34.04 28.83 15.95
N GLY A 67 33.15 29.64 16.54
CA GLY A 67 32.34 30.65 15.86
C GLY A 67 31.51 31.49 16.83
N ASP A 68 30.82 32.52 16.32
CA ASP A 68 29.87 33.42 17.01
C ASP A 68 28.84 33.89 15.95
N SER A 69 27.51 33.96 16.18
CA SER A 69 26.70 34.78 17.12
C SER A 69 26.60 36.25 16.67
N SER A 70 25.43 36.86 16.42
CA SER A 70 24.18 37.03 17.20
C SER A 70 22.92 37.06 16.29
N ALA A 71 21.69 36.67 16.70
CA ALA A 71 20.75 37.25 17.69
C ALA A 71 20.09 38.56 17.18
N ASP A 72 18.78 38.83 17.30
CA ASP A 72 17.62 38.16 17.95
C ASP A 72 16.29 38.69 17.32
N ALA A 73 15.06 38.23 17.58
CA ALA A 73 14.49 36.92 17.97
C ALA A 73 12.93 37.01 18.07
N LEU A 74 12.25 35.88 18.27
CA LEU A 74 10.91 35.79 18.88
C LEU A 74 10.92 34.68 19.94
N ASP A 75 10.38 34.96 21.13
CA ASP A 75 10.60 34.16 22.35
C ASP A 75 9.67 32.93 22.49
N PRO A 76 10.19 31.68 22.49
CA PRO A 76 9.41 30.47 22.75
C PRO A 76 9.20 30.14 24.24
N SER A 77 9.70 30.95 25.18
CA SER A 77 9.73 30.61 26.61
C SER A 77 8.39 30.73 27.32
N LYS A 78 7.42 31.44 26.73
CA LYS A 78 6.10 31.67 27.35
C LYS A 78 5.13 30.52 27.08
N ALA A 79 4.47 30.07 28.15
CA ALA A 79 3.44 29.01 28.19
C ALA A 79 3.89 27.53 28.02
N ALA A 80 5.18 27.22 28.22
CA ALA A 80 5.64 25.86 28.51
C ALA A 80 6.08 25.73 29.98
N SER A 81 5.19 25.32 30.88
CA SER A 81 5.51 25.18 32.30
C SER A 81 6.34 23.91 32.56
N TRP A 82 7.46 24.06 33.25
CA TRP A 82 8.35 22.95 33.59
C TRP A 82 8.30 22.68 35.10
N ALA A 83 7.66 21.58 35.51
CA ALA A 83 7.72 21.10 36.88
C ALA A 83 9.16 20.71 37.24
N VAL A 84 9.58 20.97 38.48
CA VAL A 84 10.96 20.79 38.93
C VAL A 84 11.00 19.80 40.09
N THR A 85 11.89 18.81 40.00
CA THR A 85 12.25 17.92 41.11
C THR A 85 13.73 18.11 41.41
N PRO A 86 14.10 18.89 42.45
CA PRO A 86 15.49 19.09 42.82
C PRO A 86 16.12 17.79 43.36
N ASP A 87 17.45 17.75 43.39
CA ASP A 87 18.26 16.67 43.97
C ASP A 87 17.97 15.26 43.43
N THR A 88 17.62 15.18 42.14
CA THR A 88 17.27 13.93 41.47
C THR A 88 17.72 13.86 40.01
N ARG A 89 17.96 12.63 39.54
CA ARG A 89 18.07 12.33 38.10
C ARG A 89 16.84 11.60 37.59
N SER A 90 16.46 11.88 36.35
CA SER A 90 15.46 11.11 35.60
C SER A 90 15.95 9.68 35.34
N ARG A 91 15.01 8.73 35.32
CA ARG A 91 15.20 7.32 34.97
C ARG A 91 14.99 7.00 33.48
N CYS A 92 14.42 7.92 32.68
CA CYS A 92 14.15 7.68 31.26
C CYS A 92 15.43 7.56 30.44
N ARG A 93 15.38 6.90 29.27
CA ARG A 93 16.54 6.75 28.38
C ARG A 93 17.09 8.13 27.99
N TYR A 94 18.40 8.31 28.18
CA TYR A 94 19.14 9.47 27.72
C TYR A 94 19.20 9.52 26.18
N VAL A 95 18.90 10.69 25.59
CA VAL A 95 18.80 10.87 24.13
C VAL A 95 19.87 11.84 23.62
N THR A 96 19.96 13.04 24.20
CA THR A 96 20.93 14.07 23.80
C THR A 96 21.32 14.96 24.98
N ARG A 97 22.50 15.59 24.92
CA ARG A 97 23.09 16.41 25.99
C ARG A 97 23.45 17.79 25.46
N VAL A 98 22.92 18.82 26.11
CA VAL A 98 23.47 20.17 26.00
C VAL A 98 24.70 20.24 26.90
N ASN A 99 25.88 20.38 26.30
CA ASN A 99 27.14 20.67 26.98
C ASN A 99 27.24 22.18 27.26
N GLY A 100 27.72 22.56 28.44
CA GLY A 100 27.99 23.97 28.78
C GLY A 100 26.85 24.99 28.55
N PRO A 101 25.56 24.67 28.80
CA PRO A 101 24.48 25.63 28.59
C PRO A 101 24.64 26.85 29.50
N ALA A 102 24.45 28.04 28.93
CA ALA A 102 24.52 29.32 29.62
C ALA A 102 23.36 29.53 30.60
N SER A 103 22.20 28.87 30.37
CA SER A 103 21.06 28.97 31.30
C SER A 103 20.16 27.72 31.32
N MET A 104 19.35 27.62 32.38
CA MET A 104 18.28 26.63 32.48
C MET A 104 17.17 26.84 31.43
N THR A 105 16.97 28.07 30.95
CA THR A 105 16.06 28.39 29.85
C THR A 105 16.59 27.82 28.54
N GLU A 106 17.89 27.94 28.26
CA GLU A 106 18.52 27.32 27.09
C GLU A 106 18.34 25.80 27.10
N CYS A 107 18.48 25.14 28.27
CA CYS A 107 18.19 23.72 28.42
C CYS A 107 16.73 23.39 28.08
N ARG A 108 15.77 24.17 28.60
CA ARG A 108 14.34 24.00 28.27
C ARG A 108 14.14 24.11 26.76
N VAL A 109 14.63 25.17 26.12
CA VAL A 109 14.46 25.39 24.67
C VAL A 109 15.11 24.28 23.84
N LYS A 110 16.40 23.98 24.04
CA LYS A 110 17.12 22.97 23.25
C LYS A 110 16.52 21.57 23.44
N CYS A 111 16.19 21.16 24.66
CA CYS A 111 15.51 19.88 24.89
C CYS A 111 14.10 19.86 24.27
N SER A 112 13.30 20.93 24.40
CA SER A 112 11.93 20.99 23.84
C SER A 112 11.93 20.88 22.32
N ARG A 113 12.80 21.64 21.64
CA ARG A 113 12.94 21.68 20.19
C ARG A 113 13.29 20.31 19.61
N ASP A 114 14.16 19.58 20.28
CA ASP A 114 14.55 18.22 19.91
C ASP A 114 13.48 17.18 20.32
N GLY A 115 12.29 17.63 20.74
CA GLY A 115 11.11 16.82 21.03
C GLY A 115 11.11 16.12 22.40
N MET A 116 11.98 16.54 23.32
CA MET A 116 12.18 15.92 24.63
C MET A 116 11.30 16.59 25.69
N ASN A 117 10.49 15.80 26.41
CA ASN A 117 9.58 16.27 27.46
C ASN A 117 10.19 16.23 28.88
N VAL A 118 11.40 15.70 29.04
CA VAL A 118 12.13 15.69 30.32
C VAL A 118 13.59 16.07 30.08
N PHE A 119 14.22 16.76 31.03
CA PHE A 119 15.67 16.81 31.10
C PHE A 119 16.17 16.79 32.54
N THR A 120 17.41 16.36 32.74
CA THR A 120 18.11 16.50 34.03
C THR A 120 19.27 17.47 33.85
N ALA A 121 19.28 18.57 34.59
CA ALA A 121 20.42 19.48 34.72
C ALA A 121 21.47 18.89 35.67
N ARG A 122 22.75 19.21 35.42
CA ARG A 122 23.88 18.95 36.33
C ARG A 122 24.54 20.27 36.71
N ILE A 123 24.59 20.56 38.00
CA ILE A 123 25.16 21.77 38.59
C ILE A 123 26.38 21.36 39.41
N LYS A 124 27.53 22.04 39.24
CA LYS A 124 28.76 21.76 40.01
C LYS A 124 29.49 23.06 40.32
N GLY A 125 29.64 23.35 41.63
CA GLY A 125 30.23 24.60 42.11
C GLY A 125 29.35 25.80 41.78
N GLY A 126 28.06 25.75 42.13
CA GLY A 126 27.05 26.77 41.81
C GLY A 126 26.63 26.83 40.33
N SER A 127 27.56 26.70 39.38
CA SER A 127 27.24 26.83 37.95
C SER A 127 26.64 25.56 37.35
N LEU A 128 25.66 25.76 36.47
CA LEU A 128 25.15 24.76 35.53
C LEU A 128 26.28 24.28 34.60
N ARG A 129 26.34 22.97 34.32
CA ARG A 129 27.40 22.37 33.48
C ARG A 129 26.87 21.61 32.28
N ASN A 130 25.73 20.92 32.42
CA ASN A 130 25.15 20.08 31.37
C ASN A 130 23.64 19.92 31.59
N CYS A 131 22.89 19.71 30.50
CA CYS A 131 21.50 19.26 30.56
C CYS A 131 21.31 18.00 29.71
N TYR A 132 20.85 16.93 30.33
CA TYR A 132 20.66 15.61 29.72
C TYR A 132 19.18 15.47 29.31
N CYS A 133 18.86 15.77 28.05
CA CYS A 133 17.53 15.71 27.47
C CYS A 133 17.06 14.25 27.25
N ARG A 134 15.78 14.00 27.51
CA ARG A 134 15.16 12.67 27.57
C ARG A 134 13.72 12.70 27.07
N ARG A 135 13.31 11.64 26.38
CA ARG A 135 11.90 11.38 26.08
C ARG A 135 11.37 10.33 27.05
N CYS A 136 10.29 10.67 27.73
CA CYS A 136 9.55 9.79 28.64
C CYS A 136 8.12 9.61 28.10
N SER A 137 7.49 8.46 28.34
CA SER A 137 6.05 8.33 28.06
C SER A 137 5.23 9.18 29.03
N PRO A 138 3.99 9.58 28.69
CA PRO A 138 3.09 10.24 29.65
C PRO A 138 2.90 9.40 30.92
N SER A 139 2.74 8.09 30.79
CA SER A 139 2.63 7.13 31.89
C SER A 139 3.87 7.02 32.79
N GLN A 140 5.03 7.56 32.37
CA GLN A 140 6.21 7.67 33.22
C GLN A 140 6.25 9.00 33.98
N ALA A 141 5.55 10.04 33.50
CA ALA A 141 5.64 11.41 34.02
C ALA A 141 4.97 11.59 35.39
N ASP A 142 3.91 10.84 35.66
CA ASP A 142 3.07 10.97 36.87
C ASP A 142 3.72 10.37 38.13
N GLY A 143 4.83 10.98 38.57
CA GLY A 143 5.30 10.93 39.96
C GLY A 143 6.40 9.92 40.31
N ARG A 144 6.94 9.14 39.37
CA ARG A 144 8.07 8.20 39.64
C ARG A 144 9.27 8.32 38.70
N LEU A 145 9.41 9.44 37.99
CA LEU A 145 10.54 9.71 37.08
C LEU A 145 11.92 9.69 37.74
N ALA A 146 12.00 9.90 39.04
CA ALA A 146 13.17 10.44 39.70
C ALA A 146 13.76 9.48 40.76
N SER A 147 15.08 9.49 40.92
CA SER A 147 15.77 8.90 42.08
C SER A 147 16.67 9.94 42.73
N LYS A 148 16.59 10.06 44.06
CA LYS A 148 17.68 10.64 44.86
C LYS A 148 18.96 9.84 44.58
N GLN A 149 20.10 10.52 44.63
CA GLN A 149 21.41 9.88 44.50
C GLN A 149 22.17 9.97 45.83
N PRO A 150 23.07 9.02 46.15
CA PRO A 150 24.13 9.23 47.13
C PRO A 150 25.15 10.25 46.61
N ASP A 151 25.93 10.84 47.52
CA ASP A 151 26.86 11.93 47.22
C ASP A 151 27.89 11.61 46.14
N GLY A 152 28.17 12.61 45.30
CA GLY A 152 28.90 12.42 44.04
C GLY A 152 29.36 13.70 43.35
N GLY A 153 29.72 14.74 44.11
CA GLY A 153 30.44 15.92 43.61
C GLY A 153 29.69 16.78 42.58
N GLY A 154 28.36 16.85 42.64
CA GLY A 154 27.53 17.76 41.85
C GLY A 154 26.03 17.50 42.02
N ARG A 155 25.25 18.59 42.11
CA ARG A 155 23.79 18.57 42.23
C ARG A 155 23.14 18.20 40.88
N TYR A 156 21.99 17.56 40.92
CA TYR A 156 21.16 17.29 39.74
C TYR A 156 19.72 17.72 39.98
N GLU A 157 19.11 18.34 38.98
CA GLU A 157 17.72 18.81 39.04
C GLU A 157 16.98 18.30 37.81
N THR A 158 15.83 17.65 38.00
CA THR A 158 15.06 17.08 36.91
C THR A 158 13.84 17.93 36.61
N HIS A 159 13.65 18.25 35.33
CA HIS A 159 12.59 19.09 34.82
C HIS A 159 11.67 18.28 33.92
N VAL A 160 10.37 18.45 34.09
CA VAL A 160 9.30 17.74 33.36
C VAL A 160 8.39 18.76 32.69
N LEU A 161 8.18 18.63 31.38
CA LEU A 161 7.32 19.51 30.60
C LEU A 161 5.86 19.21 30.92
N VAL A 162 5.21 20.12 31.63
CA VAL A 162 3.77 20.08 31.91
C VAL A 162 3.04 20.76 30.74
N ARG A 163 2.04 20.08 30.19
CA ARG A 163 1.07 20.72 29.29
C ARG A 163 -0.03 21.34 30.14
N GLY A 164 -0.20 22.65 30.05
CA GLY A 164 -1.23 23.35 30.82
C GLY A 164 -2.64 22.90 30.41
N SER A 165 -3.44 22.50 31.40
CA SER A 165 -4.88 22.34 31.22
C SER A 165 -5.54 23.71 31.12
N SER A 166 -6.29 23.96 30.05
CA SER A 166 -7.14 25.15 29.92
C SER A 166 -8.41 25.01 30.78
N THR A 167 -8.26 25.11 32.10
CA THR A 167 -9.38 25.16 33.04
C THR A 167 -9.97 26.57 33.08
N SER A 168 -11.18 26.73 32.52
CA SER A 168 -12.01 27.91 32.74
C SER A 168 -12.31 28.07 34.23
N SER A 169 -12.14 29.28 34.76
CA SER A 169 -12.36 29.57 36.17
C SER A 169 -13.85 29.65 36.53
N THR A 170 -14.30 28.75 37.39
CA THR A 170 -15.50 28.96 38.22
C THR A 170 -15.13 28.63 39.66
N THR A 171 -15.41 29.54 40.59
CA THR A 171 -15.01 29.45 41.99
C THR A 171 -15.74 28.35 42.74
N ALA A 172 -15.00 27.43 43.36
CA ALA A 172 -15.55 26.48 44.32
C ALA A 172 -15.60 27.10 45.72
N ALA A 173 -16.80 27.19 46.30
CA ALA A 173 -16.98 27.41 47.73
C ALA A 173 -17.03 26.07 48.48
N THR A 174 -16.49 26.03 49.69
CA THR A 174 -16.37 24.85 50.55
C THR A 174 -17.71 24.30 51.05
N ALA A 175 -17.91 22.98 50.99
CA ALA A 175 -18.65 22.22 52.01
C ALA A 175 -18.31 20.71 52.00
N SER A 176 -18.54 20.09 53.15
CA SER A 176 -18.07 18.75 53.56
C SER A 176 -18.98 17.57 53.18
N SER A 177 -18.42 16.36 53.35
CA SER A 177 -19.02 15.17 54.00
C SER A 177 -20.09 14.28 53.31
N THR A 178 -19.74 12.98 53.25
CA THR A 178 -20.55 11.76 53.52
C THR A 178 -21.90 11.47 52.85
N SER A 179 -21.93 10.32 52.17
CA SER A 179 -22.97 9.26 52.14
C SER A 179 -24.45 9.60 51.86
N GLY A 180 -25.02 8.96 50.82
CA GLY A 180 -26.48 8.82 50.69
C GLY A 180 -26.99 8.29 49.34
N SER A 181 -27.42 7.03 49.31
CA SER A 181 -28.59 6.60 48.50
C SER A 181 -29.83 6.79 49.39
N PRO A 182 -31.06 7.11 48.90
CA PRO A 182 -31.75 6.23 47.93
C PRO A 182 -32.83 6.86 46.99
N THR A 183 -33.34 6.02 46.08
CA THR A 183 -34.72 5.93 45.52
C THR A 183 -35.64 7.15 45.29
N ALA A 184 -36.03 7.30 44.00
CA ALA A 184 -37.42 7.31 43.47
C ALA A 184 -38.25 8.61 43.25
N ALA A 185 -39.28 8.44 42.38
CA ALA A 185 -40.52 9.23 42.19
C ALA A 185 -40.55 10.52 41.30
N VAL A 186 -40.73 10.31 39.98
CA VAL A 186 -41.83 10.83 39.12
C VAL A 186 -42.50 12.19 39.44
N THR A 187 -42.46 13.14 38.50
CA THR A 187 -43.67 13.80 37.92
C THR A 187 -43.43 14.49 36.56
N THR A 188 -44.51 14.94 35.91
CA THR A 188 -44.68 15.16 34.45
C THR A 188 -44.76 16.61 33.96
N SER A 189 -44.28 16.88 32.73
CA SER A 189 -44.85 17.81 31.73
C SER A 189 -44.11 17.63 30.38
N SER A 190 -44.72 17.17 29.26
CA SER A 190 -45.62 17.88 28.30
C SER A 190 -45.02 19.20 27.79
N THR A 191 -44.49 19.34 26.57
CA THR A 191 -45.07 19.18 25.20
C THR A 191 -43.93 19.25 24.14
N SER A 192 -44.04 19.07 22.81
CA SER A 192 -45.11 18.74 21.83
C SER A 192 -44.48 18.13 20.55
N SER A 193 -45.23 17.31 19.80
CA SER A 193 -44.92 16.91 18.40
C SER A 193 -45.75 17.74 17.40
N PRO A 194 -45.36 17.82 16.11
CA PRO A 194 -46.06 17.04 15.07
C PRO A 194 -45.18 16.69 13.83
N PRO A 195 -45.72 16.06 12.77
CA PRO A 195 -46.55 14.85 12.75
C PRO A 195 -45.91 13.74 11.88
N GLY A 196 -46.47 12.54 11.91
CA GLY A 196 -46.17 11.48 10.94
C GLY A 196 -47.41 11.07 10.14
N THR A 197 -47.20 10.41 9.00
CA THR A 197 -48.27 9.73 8.24
C THR A 197 -47.96 8.25 8.13
N THR A 198 -48.86 7.41 8.65
CA THR A 198 -48.81 5.95 8.56
C THR A 198 -49.69 5.46 7.41
N GLY A 199 -49.24 4.39 6.76
CA GLY A 199 -50.02 3.66 5.77
C GLY A 199 -49.65 2.18 5.83
N SER A 200 -50.51 1.36 6.44
CA SER A 200 -50.34 -0.09 6.49
C SER A 200 -51.17 -0.73 5.40
N GLY A 201 -50.57 -1.62 4.61
CA GLY A 201 -51.24 -2.36 3.54
C GLY A 201 -50.49 -3.66 3.25
N ALA A 202 -51.04 -4.77 3.71
CA ALA A 202 -50.54 -6.09 3.34
C ALA A 202 -51.07 -6.44 1.94
N ALA A 203 -50.18 -6.62 0.97
CA ALA A 203 -50.52 -7.02 -0.39
C ALA A 203 -49.59 -8.10 -0.93
N THR A 204 -50.20 -9.06 -1.61
CA THR A 204 -49.67 -10.29 -2.17
C THR A 204 -48.50 -10.10 -3.16
N SER A 205 -47.69 -11.14 -3.32
CA SER A 205 -46.53 -11.19 -4.22
C SER A 205 -46.87 -11.13 -5.72
N THR A 206 -46.12 -10.32 -6.48
CA THR A 206 -45.80 -10.57 -7.90
C THR A 206 -44.37 -10.08 -8.19
N PRO A 207 -43.44 -10.91 -8.70
CA PRO A 207 -42.04 -10.52 -8.87
C PRO A 207 -41.70 -10.04 -10.29
N ALA A 208 -41.56 -8.71 -10.47
CA ALA A 208 -40.92 -8.13 -11.66
C ALA A 208 -40.33 -6.73 -11.36
N GLY A 209 -39.00 -6.64 -11.26
CA GLY A 209 -38.28 -5.39 -11.01
C GLY A 209 -36.81 -5.69 -10.66
N GLY A 210 -35.87 -5.09 -11.40
CA GLY A 210 -34.46 -5.43 -11.29
C GLY A 210 -33.89 -5.18 -9.89
N ALA A 211 -33.17 -6.15 -9.34
CA ALA A 211 -32.48 -5.99 -8.06
C ALA A 211 -31.48 -4.83 -8.12
N ALA A 212 -31.52 -3.93 -7.14
CA ALA A 212 -30.60 -2.80 -7.07
C ALA A 212 -29.15 -3.30 -7.00
N LEU A 213 -28.27 -2.71 -7.82
CA LEU A 213 -26.86 -3.07 -7.87
C LEU A 213 -26.20 -2.85 -6.49
N PRO A 214 -25.51 -3.85 -5.90
CA PRO A 214 -24.77 -3.64 -4.66
C PRO A 214 -23.66 -2.62 -4.88
N ARG A 215 -23.38 -1.76 -3.89
CA ARG A 215 -22.42 -0.64 -4.04
C ARG A 215 -20.95 -1.06 -3.85
N THR A 216 -20.59 -2.21 -4.41
CA THR A 216 -19.22 -2.75 -4.34
C THR A 216 -18.20 -1.84 -5.01
N VAL A 217 -16.95 -1.96 -4.54
CA VAL A 217 -15.80 -1.14 -4.92
C VAL A 217 -14.90 -1.88 -5.91
N PHE A 218 -14.62 -3.16 -5.70
CA PHE A 218 -13.75 -3.94 -6.59
C PHE A 218 -14.51 -5.05 -7.34
N TRP A 219 -15.36 -5.82 -6.66
CA TRP A 219 -16.28 -6.75 -7.34
C TRP A 219 -17.21 -5.96 -8.28
N ASP A 220 -17.39 -6.39 -9.54
CA ASP A 220 -18.29 -5.70 -10.45
C ASP A 220 -19.75 -6.03 -10.15
N ALA A 221 -20.54 -5.02 -9.80
CA ALA A 221 -21.93 -5.18 -9.40
C ALA A 221 -22.83 -5.74 -10.52
N ASN A 222 -22.52 -5.46 -11.79
CA ASN A 222 -23.26 -6.03 -12.92
C ASN A 222 -22.91 -7.51 -13.11
N ASN A 223 -21.63 -7.88 -12.98
CA ASN A 223 -21.21 -9.28 -12.98
C ASN A 223 -21.85 -10.05 -11.79
N LEU A 224 -21.81 -9.49 -10.58
CA LEU A 224 -22.45 -10.07 -9.39
C LEU A 224 -23.94 -10.37 -9.62
N VAL A 225 -24.69 -9.45 -10.21
CA VAL A 225 -26.12 -9.64 -10.52
C VAL A 225 -26.33 -10.58 -11.72
N ALA A 226 -25.56 -10.46 -12.80
CA ALA A 226 -25.70 -11.27 -14.00
C ALA A 226 -25.30 -12.74 -13.78
N VAL A 227 -24.22 -13.00 -13.04
CA VAL A 227 -23.80 -14.36 -12.65
C VAL A 227 -24.82 -14.98 -11.70
N ARG A 228 -25.37 -14.20 -10.75
CA ARG A 228 -26.45 -14.65 -9.87
C ARG A 228 -27.73 -14.98 -10.64
N ALA A 229 -28.09 -14.18 -11.64
CA ALA A 229 -29.23 -14.46 -12.52
C ALA A 229 -29.00 -15.75 -13.33
N LEU A 230 -27.82 -15.89 -13.96
CA LEU A 230 -27.39 -17.07 -14.72
C LEU A 230 -27.41 -18.37 -13.88
N LEU A 231 -27.09 -18.28 -12.59
CA LEU A 231 -27.14 -19.40 -11.65
C LEU A 231 -28.56 -19.73 -11.16
N ALA A 232 -29.52 -18.81 -11.33
CA ALA A 232 -30.92 -18.97 -10.92
C ALA A 232 -31.86 -19.30 -12.10
N GLU A 233 -31.33 -19.47 -13.32
CA GLU A 233 -32.14 -19.90 -14.47
C GLU A 233 -32.59 -21.38 -14.32
N PRO A 234 -33.78 -21.77 -14.82
CA PRO A 234 -34.25 -23.16 -14.76
C PRO A 234 -33.41 -24.16 -15.57
N ARG A 235 -32.53 -23.68 -16.46
CA ARG A 235 -31.59 -24.51 -17.24
C ARG A 235 -30.28 -24.70 -16.48
N PRO A 236 -29.56 -25.83 -16.63
CA PRO A 236 -28.26 -26.01 -16.01
C PRO A 236 -27.28 -24.86 -16.32
N PRO A 237 -26.65 -24.23 -15.31
CA PRO A 237 -25.71 -23.14 -15.54
C PRO A 237 -24.43 -23.65 -16.22
N PRO A 238 -23.70 -22.80 -16.97
CA PRO A 238 -22.46 -23.18 -17.65
C PRO A 238 -21.44 -23.83 -16.72
N ALA A 239 -20.67 -24.79 -17.22
CA ALA A 239 -19.77 -25.63 -16.41
C ALA A 239 -18.78 -24.84 -15.54
N TRP A 240 -18.31 -23.67 -16.00
CA TRP A 240 -17.44 -22.78 -15.21
C TRP A 240 -18.18 -22.20 -13.99
N ALA A 241 -19.41 -21.71 -14.17
CA ALA A 241 -20.23 -21.11 -13.11
C ALA A 241 -20.69 -22.19 -12.12
N ALA A 242 -21.17 -23.32 -12.63
CA ALA A 242 -21.61 -24.45 -11.83
C ALA A 242 -20.46 -25.00 -10.95
N THR A 243 -19.23 -25.06 -11.48
CA THR A 243 -18.07 -25.58 -10.75
C THR A 243 -17.55 -24.59 -9.72
N ALA A 244 -17.40 -23.32 -10.08
CA ALA A 244 -17.01 -22.27 -9.13
C ALA A 244 -18.04 -22.11 -7.99
N LEU A 245 -19.35 -22.23 -8.27
CA LEU A 245 -20.39 -22.21 -7.22
C LEU A 245 -20.25 -23.40 -6.27
N ARG A 246 -20.09 -24.64 -6.76
CA ARG A 246 -19.93 -25.81 -5.88
C ARG A 246 -18.73 -25.68 -4.95
N HIS A 247 -17.60 -25.16 -5.43
CA HIS A 247 -16.41 -24.97 -4.60
C HIS A 247 -16.51 -23.75 -3.68
N LEU A 248 -17.23 -22.70 -4.06
CA LEU A 248 -17.58 -21.60 -3.15
C LEU A 248 -18.45 -22.09 -1.99
N VAL A 249 -19.49 -22.89 -2.28
CA VAL A 249 -20.36 -23.51 -1.27
C VAL A 249 -19.58 -24.46 -0.36
N GLN A 250 -18.75 -25.36 -0.92
CA GLN A 250 -17.88 -26.23 -0.12
C GLN A 250 -16.97 -25.42 0.81
N ALA A 251 -16.29 -24.39 0.30
CA ALA A 251 -15.44 -23.54 1.11
C ALA A 251 -16.24 -22.77 2.18
N ALA A 252 -17.49 -22.41 1.92
CA ALA A 252 -18.36 -21.76 2.89
C ALA A 252 -18.74 -22.69 4.06
N GLU A 253 -19.13 -23.94 3.77
CA GLU A 253 -19.34 -24.97 4.80
C GLU A 253 -18.08 -25.18 5.66
N GLU A 254 -16.91 -25.29 5.01
CA GLU A 254 -15.62 -25.39 5.71
C GLU A 254 -15.34 -24.16 6.60
N ARG A 255 -15.64 -22.94 6.14
CA ARG A 255 -15.44 -21.70 6.93
C ARG A 255 -16.45 -21.52 8.07
N MET A 256 -17.68 -22.03 7.96
CA MET A 256 -18.65 -22.01 9.08
C MET A 256 -18.17 -22.80 10.31
N SER A 257 -17.23 -23.74 10.15
CA SER A 257 -16.58 -24.45 11.27
C SER A 257 -15.55 -23.60 12.06
N PHE A 258 -15.23 -22.40 11.55
CA PHE A 258 -14.20 -21.48 12.04
C PHE A 258 -12.84 -22.17 12.37
N PRO A 259 -12.17 -22.78 11.37
CA PRO A 259 -10.99 -23.63 11.57
C PRO A 259 -9.81 -22.87 12.22
N PRO A 260 -9.01 -23.52 13.08
CA PRO A 260 -7.95 -22.86 13.84
C PRO A 260 -6.89 -22.20 12.96
N GLY A 261 -6.32 -21.10 13.43
CA GLY A 261 -5.35 -20.30 12.69
C GLY A 261 -3.92 -20.84 12.75
N ARG A 262 -3.10 -20.45 11.78
CA ARG A 262 -1.73 -20.97 11.58
C ARG A 262 -0.80 -20.75 12.78
N SER A 263 -1.01 -19.69 13.56
CA SER A 263 -0.39 -19.42 14.86
C SER A 263 -1.39 -19.36 16.03
N VAL A 264 -2.68 -19.58 15.79
CA VAL A 264 -3.76 -19.40 16.78
C VAL A 264 -4.55 -20.68 16.94
N SER A 265 -4.28 -21.42 18.01
CA SER A 265 -4.91 -22.72 18.33
C SER A 265 -6.40 -22.65 18.68
N ARG A 266 -7.01 -21.46 18.68
CA ARG A 266 -8.44 -21.26 18.95
C ARG A 266 -9.23 -21.23 17.64
N ARG A 267 -10.37 -21.94 17.62
CA ARG A 267 -11.41 -21.73 16.61
C ARG A 267 -11.99 -20.33 16.74
N GLY A 268 -12.54 -19.81 15.64
CA GLY A 268 -13.20 -18.50 15.60
C GLY A 268 -14.64 -18.52 16.14
N PRO A 269 -15.39 -17.40 15.98
CA PRO A 269 -14.99 -16.17 15.28
C PRO A 269 -13.81 -15.49 15.99
N TRP A 270 -12.83 -15.01 15.20
CA TRP A 270 -11.60 -14.44 15.76
C TRP A 270 -11.77 -12.97 16.13
N SER A 271 -10.90 -12.49 17.00
CA SER A 271 -10.83 -11.10 17.43
C SER A 271 -9.39 -10.76 17.84
N PRO A 272 -8.91 -9.52 17.59
CA PRO A 272 -7.61 -9.08 18.11
C PRO A 272 -7.53 -9.17 19.65
N ALA A 273 -8.65 -9.21 20.38
CA ALA A 273 -8.63 -9.43 21.82
C ALA A 273 -8.07 -10.81 22.24
N MET A 274 -8.03 -11.79 21.32
CA MET A 274 -7.66 -13.19 21.59
C MET A 274 -6.15 -13.47 21.54
N LYS A 275 -5.31 -12.55 21.02
CA LYS A 275 -3.86 -12.77 20.86
C LYS A 275 -3.14 -13.00 22.18
N SER A 276 -2.03 -13.75 22.16
CA SER A 276 -1.21 -13.99 23.35
C SER A 276 -0.46 -12.71 23.77
N SER A 277 0.11 -12.03 22.78
CA SER A 277 0.91 -10.81 22.92
C SER A 277 0.07 -9.61 23.42
N THR A 278 0.58 -8.74 24.28
CA THR A 278 -0.14 -7.51 24.71
C THR A 278 0.47 -6.29 24.01
N PRO A 279 -0.32 -5.45 23.32
CA PRO A 279 0.19 -4.23 22.69
C PRO A 279 0.74 -3.24 23.73
N PRO A 280 1.67 -2.33 23.36
CA PRO A 280 2.19 -1.29 24.26
C PRO A 280 1.12 -0.34 24.83
N SER A 281 -0.07 -0.23 24.23
CA SER A 281 -1.23 0.48 24.81
C SER A 281 -1.82 -0.20 26.04
N GLY A 282 -1.53 -1.48 26.28
CA GLY A 282 -2.19 -2.34 27.27
C GLY A 282 -3.57 -2.88 26.83
N ASP A 283 -4.19 -2.30 25.80
CA ASP A 283 -5.51 -2.71 25.32
C ASP A 283 -5.38 -3.74 24.19
N LYS A 284 -5.92 -4.94 24.43
CA LYS A 284 -5.85 -6.07 23.51
C LYS A 284 -6.57 -5.84 22.17
N ARG A 285 -7.42 -4.81 22.04
CA ARG A 285 -8.12 -4.46 20.78
C ARG A 285 -7.30 -3.63 19.81
N ASP A 286 -6.16 -3.08 20.24
CA ASP A 286 -5.19 -2.52 19.30
C ASP A 286 -4.51 -3.65 18.50
N PHE A 287 -4.28 -3.41 17.21
CA PHE A 287 -3.57 -4.36 16.35
C PHE A 287 -2.09 -4.41 16.72
N TYR A 288 -1.55 -5.62 16.91
CA TYR A 288 -0.13 -5.82 17.21
C TYR A 288 0.46 -6.96 16.39
N SER A 289 1.56 -6.66 15.71
CA SER A 289 2.44 -7.63 15.07
C SER A 289 3.89 -7.19 15.21
N THR A 290 4.82 -8.13 15.30
CA THR A 290 6.22 -7.81 14.94
C THR A 290 6.37 -7.85 13.43
N SER A 291 7.24 -6.97 12.88
CA SER A 291 7.51 -6.92 11.44
C SER A 291 7.96 -8.28 10.94
N ILE A 292 7.39 -8.75 9.83
CA ILE A 292 7.53 -10.15 9.41
C ILE A 292 8.98 -10.54 9.06
N TYR A 293 9.89 -9.58 8.92
CA TYR A 293 11.32 -9.83 8.65
C TYR A 293 12.25 -9.52 9.84
N ALA A 294 11.71 -9.17 11.01
CA ALA A 294 12.50 -8.85 12.19
C ALA A 294 12.89 -10.12 12.98
N TRP A 295 14.17 -10.24 13.35
CA TRP A 295 14.73 -11.35 14.12
C TRP A 295 15.60 -10.86 15.30
N PRO A 296 15.75 -11.64 16.39
CA PRO A 296 16.69 -11.29 17.46
C PRO A 296 18.14 -11.15 16.95
N CYS A 297 18.89 -10.17 17.46
CA CYS A 297 20.23 -9.83 16.97
C CYS A 297 21.32 -10.89 17.25
N ASP A 298 21.05 -11.86 18.13
CA ASP A 298 21.91 -13.01 18.42
C ASP A 298 21.65 -14.22 17.48
N VAL A 299 20.59 -14.18 16.67
CA VAL A 299 20.15 -15.32 15.87
C VAL A 299 20.82 -15.30 14.49
N SER A 300 21.64 -16.32 14.22
CA SER A 300 22.12 -16.59 12.87
C SER A 300 21.02 -17.19 11.99
N CYS A 301 21.08 -17.02 10.66
CA CYS A 301 20.05 -17.55 9.77
C CYS A 301 19.85 -19.08 9.94
N SER A 302 20.94 -19.84 10.11
CA SER A 302 20.87 -21.29 10.33
C SER A 302 20.30 -21.67 11.72
N LYS A 303 20.20 -20.74 12.67
CA LYS A 303 19.42 -20.89 13.92
C LYS A 303 17.95 -20.51 13.68
N ALA A 304 17.69 -19.41 12.97
CA ALA A 304 16.35 -18.97 12.56
C ALA A 304 15.61 -20.06 11.76
N ALA A 305 16.21 -20.61 10.70
CA ALA A 305 15.62 -21.64 9.83
C ALA A 305 15.28 -22.97 10.54
N ARG A 306 15.73 -23.17 11.78
CA ARG A 306 15.43 -24.35 12.62
C ARG A 306 14.53 -24.02 13.82
N SER A 307 13.99 -22.80 13.90
CA SER A 307 13.24 -22.32 15.06
C SER A 307 11.78 -22.79 15.16
N GLY A 308 11.26 -23.48 14.13
CA GLY A 308 9.84 -23.84 14.00
C GLY A 308 8.94 -22.69 13.52
N TYR A 309 9.31 -21.44 13.78
CA TYR A 309 8.57 -20.24 13.35
C TYR A 309 9.18 -19.50 12.15
N ALA A 310 10.19 -20.05 11.47
CA ALA A 310 10.65 -19.53 10.18
C ALA A 310 9.66 -19.86 9.04
N GLY A 311 9.50 -18.94 8.09
CA GLY A 311 8.89 -19.20 6.79
C GLY A 311 9.89 -19.64 5.70
N PHE A 312 11.08 -20.10 6.09
CA PHE A 312 12.17 -20.49 5.19
C PHE A 312 13.01 -21.63 5.76
N THR A 313 13.64 -22.41 4.87
CA THR A 313 14.53 -23.52 5.19
C THR A 313 16.00 -23.08 5.25
N SER A 314 16.86 -23.92 5.85
CA SER A 314 18.31 -23.65 5.95
C SER A 314 19.00 -23.50 4.60
N ARG A 315 18.51 -24.15 3.54
CA ARG A 315 19.01 -24.01 2.15
C ARG A 315 18.79 -22.63 1.56
N GLN A 316 17.90 -21.82 2.14
CA GLN A 316 17.62 -20.46 1.70
C GLN A 316 18.53 -19.43 2.39
N CYS A 317 19.23 -19.82 3.46
CA CYS A 317 19.96 -18.89 4.31
C CYS A 317 21.13 -18.22 3.62
N ASN A 318 20.99 -16.90 3.44
CA ASN A 318 21.95 -16.09 2.70
C ASN A 318 22.08 -14.65 3.22
N TRP A 319 21.40 -14.31 4.33
CA TRP A 319 21.56 -13.01 5.00
C TRP A 319 22.99 -12.85 5.55
N PRO A 320 23.57 -11.65 5.53
CA PRO A 320 24.96 -11.45 5.94
C PRO A 320 25.13 -11.74 7.44
N THR A 321 26.16 -12.50 7.79
CA THR A 321 26.57 -12.82 9.18
C THR A 321 27.25 -11.63 9.87
N ARG A 322 26.67 -10.43 9.75
CA ARG A 322 27.13 -9.26 10.50
C ARG A 322 26.84 -9.52 11.98
N ARG A 323 27.88 -9.57 12.81
CA ARG A 323 27.71 -9.55 14.26
C ARG A 323 27.12 -8.19 14.64
N TYR A 324 25.89 -8.18 15.12
CA TYR A 324 25.27 -7.02 15.76
C TYR A 324 25.62 -6.94 17.26
N THR A 325 26.59 -7.75 17.71
CA THR A 325 26.95 -8.03 19.11
C THR A 325 27.11 -6.77 19.95
N ASP A 326 27.76 -5.77 19.39
CA ASP A 326 28.24 -4.59 20.11
C ASP A 326 27.09 -3.64 20.51
N ALA A 327 25.90 -3.87 19.93
CA ALA A 327 24.64 -3.22 20.30
C ALA A 327 23.54 -4.24 20.70
N CYS A 328 23.87 -5.53 20.79
CA CYS A 328 22.91 -6.61 21.07
C CYS A 328 22.91 -6.96 22.57
N GLY A 329 21.78 -6.70 23.23
CA GLY A 329 21.56 -7.06 24.63
C GLY A 329 21.41 -8.58 24.84
N PRO A 330 21.56 -9.05 26.09
CA PRO A 330 21.45 -10.48 26.43
C PRO A 330 20.03 -11.06 26.23
N ASP A 331 19.04 -10.22 25.94
CA ASP A 331 17.67 -10.59 25.59
C ASP A 331 17.41 -10.63 24.06
N GLY A 332 18.47 -10.56 23.25
CA GLY A 332 18.41 -10.60 21.79
C GLY A 332 17.84 -9.33 21.14
N LYS A 333 17.80 -8.20 21.86
CA LYS A 333 17.34 -6.90 21.36
C LYS A 333 18.49 -5.91 21.11
N PRO A 334 18.35 -4.95 20.17
CA PRO A 334 17.21 -4.74 19.29
C PRO A 334 17.09 -5.82 18.22
N TRP A 335 15.87 -6.19 17.85
CA TRP A 335 15.66 -7.05 16.69
C TRP A 335 16.11 -6.34 15.40
N VAL A 336 16.60 -7.12 14.45
CA VAL A 336 17.18 -6.67 13.18
C VAL A 336 16.36 -7.21 12.00
N VAL A 337 16.20 -6.39 10.95
CA VAL A 337 15.39 -6.73 9.78
C VAL A 337 16.24 -7.41 8.71
N HIS A 338 15.79 -8.59 8.25
CA HIS A 338 16.41 -9.36 7.19
C HIS A 338 15.42 -9.58 6.04
N ASP A 339 15.47 -8.72 5.01
CA ASP A 339 14.50 -8.70 3.90
C ASP A 339 14.30 -10.09 3.28
N GLY A 340 13.03 -10.50 3.15
CA GLY A 340 12.61 -11.79 2.60
C GLY A 340 12.64 -12.98 3.55
N PHE A 341 13.29 -12.87 4.73
CA PHE A 341 13.43 -13.97 5.66
C PHE A 341 12.37 -13.94 6.76
N SER A 342 11.21 -14.54 6.47
CA SER A 342 10.02 -14.38 7.32
C SER A 342 10.09 -15.08 8.68
N ASN A 343 9.85 -14.30 9.74
CA ASN A 343 9.58 -14.69 11.11
C ASN A 343 8.06 -14.75 11.34
N LYS A 344 7.54 -15.89 11.82
CA LYS A 344 6.10 -16.10 12.14
C LYS A 344 5.81 -16.04 13.64
N ARG A 345 6.72 -15.47 14.44
CA ARG A 345 6.50 -15.23 15.87
C ARG A 345 5.82 -13.87 16.05
N HIS A 346 4.88 -13.76 17.01
CA HIS A 346 4.14 -12.53 17.31
C HIS A 346 3.41 -11.91 16.10
N ILE A 347 2.65 -12.75 15.38
CA ILE A 347 1.81 -12.36 14.23
C ILE A 347 0.35 -12.84 14.36
N GLU A 348 -0.12 -13.21 15.56
CA GLU A 348 -1.46 -13.79 15.76
C GLU A 348 -2.59 -12.93 15.15
N ASP A 349 -2.50 -11.61 15.29
CA ASP A 349 -3.47 -10.68 14.71
C ASP A 349 -3.50 -10.74 13.17
N ILE A 350 -2.36 -10.98 12.51
CA ILE A 350 -2.28 -11.13 11.05
C ILE A 350 -2.95 -12.42 10.60
N ASP A 351 -2.77 -13.53 11.34
CA ASP A 351 -3.44 -14.80 11.02
C ASP A 351 -4.96 -14.72 11.27
N MET A 352 -5.37 -14.23 12.44
CA MET A 352 -6.80 -14.03 12.77
C MET A 352 -7.49 -13.12 11.76
N LEU A 353 -6.80 -12.07 11.34
CA LEU A 353 -7.25 -11.17 10.29
C LEU A 353 -7.48 -11.89 8.96
N ILE A 354 -6.51 -12.65 8.46
CA ILE A 354 -6.63 -13.36 7.17
C ILE A 354 -7.85 -14.29 7.21
N LEU A 355 -8.02 -15.02 8.31
CA LEU A 355 -9.15 -15.94 8.51
C LEU A 355 -10.49 -15.20 8.53
N THR A 356 -10.57 -14.05 9.20
CA THR A 356 -11.74 -13.17 9.19
C THR A 356 -12.05 -12.64 7.78
N ILE A 357 -11.08 -12.05 7.06
CA ILE A 357 -11.35 -11.43 5.74
C ILE A 357 -11.67 -12.48 4.68
N ASP A 358 -10.89 -13.57 4.63
CA ASP A 358 -11.15 -14.67 3.69
C ASP A 358 -12.46 -15.40 4.05
N GLY A 359 -12.83 -15.45 5.33
CA GLY A 359 -14.13 -15.94 5.79
C GLY A 359 -15.29 -15.04 5.36
N LEU A 360 -15.16 -13.72 5.53
CA LEU A 360 -16.14 -12.74 5.06
C LEU A 360 -16.33 -12.79 3.54
N GLU A 361 -15.24 -12.88 2.76
CA GLU A 361 -15.29 -13.03 1.30
C GLU A 361 -16.07 -14.29 0.91
N VAL A 362 -15.64 -15.46 1.38
CA VAL A 362 -16.27 -16.74 1.02
C VAL A 362 -17.73 -16.83 1.47
N LEU A 363 -18.04 -16.44 2.71
CA LEU A 363 -19.39 -16.57 3.26
C LEU A 363 -20.36 -15.53 2.69
N SER A 364 -19.93 -14.29 2.44
CA SER A 364 -20.80 -13.27 1.81
C SER A 364 -21.08 -13.57 0.34
N LEU A 365 -20.12 -14.12 -0.41
CA LEU A 365 -20.33 -14.57 -1.78
C LEU A 365 -21.19 -15.84 -1.84
N ALA A 366 -21.03 -16.78 -0.91
CA ALA A 366 -21.89 -17.96 -0.82
C ALA A 366 -23.35 -17.56 -0.53
N PHE A 367 -23.58 -16.67 0.44
CA PHE A 367 -24.89 -16.04 0.67
C PHE A 367 -25.44 -15.39 -0.60
N TRP A 368 -24.64 -14.58 -1.29
CA TRP A 368 -25.10 -13.88 -2.48
C TRP A 368 -25.53 -14.82 -3.61
N TYR A 369 -24.77 -15.90 -3.86
CA TYR A 369 -25.04 -16.81 -4.97
C TYR A 369 -25.99 -17.97 -4.66
N SER A 370 -26.02 -18.53 -3.45
CA SER A 370 -26.99 -19.59 -3.09
C SER A 370 -28.27 -19.08 -2.42
N GLN A 371 -28.26 -17.84 -1.91
CA GLN A 371 -29.34 -17.23 -1.11
C GLN A 371 -29.63 -17.89 0.26
N GLU A 372 -28.77 -18.80 0.72
CA GLU A 372 -28.90 -19.40 2.06
C GLU A 372 -28.48 -18.42 3.18
N ALA A 373 -29.42 -18.08 4.07
CA ALA A 373 -29.21 -17.14 5.16
C ALA A 373 -28.06 -17.53 6.12
N LYS A 374 -27.83 -18.83 6.32
CA LYS A 374 -26.79 -19.39 7.21
C LYS A 374 -25.39 -18.81 6.96
N TYR A 375 -25.01 -18.58 5.70
CA TYR A 375 -23.70 -18.00 5.38
C TYR A 375 -23.63 -16.51 5.74
N ALA A 376 -24.72 -15.75 5.55
CA ALA A 376 -24.79 -14.36 5.99
C ALA A 376 -24.73 -14.26 7.52
N GLU A 377 -25.42 -15.14 8.25
CA GLU A 377 -25.38 -15.19 9.71
C GLU A 377 -23.97 -15.49 10.23
N SER A 378 -23.27 -16.47 9.65
CA SER A 378 -21.88 -16.79 9.97
C SER A 378 -20.92 -15.63 9.66
N ALA A 379 -21.08 -15.00 8.49
CA ALA A 379 -20.29 -13.83 8.09
C ALA A 379 -20.54 -12.60 8.99
N LEU A 380 -21.80 -12.36 9.39
CA LEU A 380 -22.17 -11.33 10.35
C LEU A 380 -21.56 -11.62 11.73
N GLY A 381 -21.42 -12.89 12.12
CA GLY A 381 -20.64 -13.29 13.30
C GLY A 381 -19.20 -12.80 13.23
N LEU A 382 -18.49 -13.09 12.14
CA LEU A 382 -17.11 -12.61 11.90
C LEU A 382 -17.02 -11.09 11.90
N LEU A 383 -17.93 -10.39 11.20
CA LEU A 383 -17.94 -8.93 11.13
C LEU A 383 -18.17 -8.31 12.52
N ARG A 384 -19.15 -8.82 13.27
CA ARG A 384 -19.50 -8.32 14.60
C ARG A 384 -18.34 -8.52 15.57
N THR A 385 -17.80 -9.72 15.71
CA THR A 385 -16.71 -10.03 16.65
C THR A 385 -15.39 -9.34 16.29
N TYR A 386 -15.03 -9.22 15.01
CA TYR A 386 -13.74 -8.65 14.62
C TYR A 386 -13.76 -7.11 14.46
N PHE A 387 -14.89 -6.49 14.13
CA PHE A 387 -14.95 -5.04 13.83
C PHE A 387 -15.99 -4.23 14.64
N LEU A 388 -17.16 -4.78 14.96
CA LEU A 388 -18.29 -3.97 15.44
C LEU A 388 -18.55 -4.07 16.96
N ASP A 389 -18.07 -5.12 17.63
CA ASP A 389 -18.28 -5.31 19.06
C ASP A 389 -17.34 -4.44 19.91
N PRO A 390 -17.82 -3.66 20.89
CA PRO A 390 -16.95 -2.81 21.70
C PRO A 390 -15.91 -3.55 22.54
N SER A 391 -16.14 -4.81 22.91
CA SER A 391 -15.23 -5.59 23.77
C SER A 391 -14.18 -6.39 23.00
N THR A 392 -14.51 -6.80 21.78
CA THR A 392 -13.68 -7.69 20.95
C THR A 392 -13.22 -7.08 19.62
N GLY A 393 -13.91 -6.06 19.11
CA GLY A 393 -13.63 -5.44 17.82
C GLY A 393 -12.28 -4.70 17.77
N LEU A 394 -11.62 -4.80 16.62
CA LEU A 394 -10.41 -4.07 16.26
C LEU A 394 -10.65 -2.56 16.32
N LYS A 395 -9.77 -1.83 17.01
CA LYS A 395 -9.71 -0.37 16.91
C LYS A 395 -9.25 0.06 15.51
N PRO A 396 -9.81 1.14 14.93
CA PRO A 396 -9.42 1.64 13.61
C PRO A 396 -8.09 2.43 13.65
N ASN A 397 -7.01 1.78 14.08
CA ASN A 397 -5.61 2.24 14.00
C ASN A 397 -4.69 1.04 13.69
N LEU A 398 -3.43 1.31 13.34
CA LEU A 398 -2.37 0.30 13.19
C LEU A 398 -1.07 0.73 13.90
N ASP A 399 -1.20 1.47 15.01
CA ASP A 399 -0.08 2.17 15.66
C ASP A 399 1.00 1.22 16.21
N TYR A 400 0.67 -0.05 16.45
CA TYR A 400 1.57 -1.11 16.89
C TYR A 400 1.74 -2.26 15.88
N SER A 401 1.39 -2.02 14.61
CA SER A 401 1.65 -2.94 13.50
C SER A 401 3.12 -2.87 13.05
N GLU A 402 3.72 -4.02 12.74
CA GLU A 402 5.13 -4.17 12.35
C GLU A 402 6.14 -3.55 13.35
N ALA A 403 5.95 -3.86 14.64
CA ALA A 403 6.91 -3.59 15.70
C ALA A 403 8.27 -4.27 15.43
N VAL A 404 9.37 -3.64 15.86
CA VAL A 404 10.71 -4.25 15.86
C VAL A 404 11.22 -4.20 17.31
N PRO A 405 11.11 -5.31 18.08
CA PRO A 405 11.36 -5.31 19.51
C PRO A 405 12.71 -4.69 19.92
N GLY A 406 12.66 -3.70 20.80
CA GLY A 406 13.83 -2.94 21.26
C GLY A 406 14.28 -1.79 20.34
N TYR A 407 13.63 -1.62 19.18
CA TYR A 407 13.88 -0.53 18.23
C TYR A 407 12.66 0.37 18.02
N ARG A 408 11.47 -0.18 17.73
CA ARG A 408 10.20 0.56 17.56
C ARG A 408 8.98 -0.27 17.92
N GLU A 409 7.94 0.38 18.42
CA GLU A 409 6.69 -0.26 18.88
C GLU A 409 5.66 -0.51 17.77
N GLY A 410 5.85 0.13 16.61
CA GLY A 410 5.10 -0.07 15.37
C GLY A 410 5.82 0.66 14.22
N SER A 411 5.30 0.59 12.99
CA SER A 411 5.86 1.37 11.87
C SER A 411 4.89 1.60 10.71
N PRO A 412 5.16 2.60 9.85
CA PRO A 412 4.39 2.88 8.63
C PRO A 412 4.15 1.65 7.75
N SER A 413 5.16 0.79 7.58
CA SER A 413 5.07 -0.47 6.82
C SER A 413 3.99 -1.42 7.35
N GLY A 414 3.59 -1.28 8.62
CA GLY A 414 2.44 -1.94 9.24
C GLY A 414 1.09 -1.64 8.60
N MET A 415 0.99 -0.57 7.81
CA MET A 415 -0.17 -0.28 6.97
C MET A 415 -0.31 -1.27 5.80
N GLU A 416 0.79 -1.85 5.29
CA GLU A 416 0.76 -2.88 4.23
C GLU A 416 -0.17 -4.03 4.63
N VAL A 417 -0.07 -4.48 5.89
CA VAL A 417 -0.91 -5.54 6.46
C VAL A 417 -2.40 -5.24 6.28
N GLY A 418 -2.82 -4.01 6.59
CA GLY A 418 -4.20 -3.57 6.40
C GLY A 418 -4.57 -3.44 4.92
N ASN A 419 -3.81 -2.60 4.22
CA ASN A 419 -4.08 -2.21 2.85
C ASN A 419 -4.10 -3.39 1.87
N TYR A 420 -3.21 -4.37 2.06
CA TYR A 420 -3.09 -5.55 1.20
C TYR A 420 -4.03 -6.69 1.61
N ARG A 421 -4.23 -6.96 2.91
CA ARG A 421 -5.03 -8.12 3.36
C ARG A 421 -6.50 -7.81 3.57
N TRP A 422 -6.84 -6.63 4.11
CA TRP A 422 -8.22 -6.16 4.30
C TRP A 422 -8.77 -5.71 2.94
N ASN A 423 -7.95 -4.90 2.24
CA ASN A 423 -8.13 -4.39 0.89
C ASN A 423 -9.57 -3.95 0.58
N THR A 424 -10.07 -4.23 -0.62
CA THR A 424 -11.44 -3.92 -1.07
C THR A 424 -12.45 -4.99 -0.63
N ARG A 425 -12.00 -6.25 -0.44
CA ARG A 425 -12.85 -7.40 -0.11
C ARG A 425 -13.71 -7.18 1.13
N LEU A 426 -13.17 -6.54 2.17
CA LEU A 426 -13.92 -6.23 3.39
C LEU A 426 -15.14 -5.34 3.09
N LEU A 427 -14.96 -4.31 2.27
CA LEU A 427 -16.02 -3.37 1.90
C LEU A 427 -17.07 -4.07 1.04
N ASP A 428 -16.61 -4.80 0.02
CA ASP A 428 -17.48 -5.49 -0.93
C ASP A 428 -18.30 -6.59 -0.25
N SER A 429 -17.69 -7.36 0.67
CA SER A 429 -18.38 -8.36 1.49
C SER A 429 -19.51 -7.75 2.30
N VAL A 430 -19.25 -6.59 2.95
CA VAL A 430 -20.27 -5.91 3.76
C VAL A 430 -21.39 -5.34 2.90
N GLU A 431 -21.13 -4.83 1.70
CA GLU A 431 -22.19 -4.40 0.78
C GLU A 431 -23.10 -5.55 0.33
N LEU A 432 -22.63 -6.79 0.28
CA LEU A 432 -23.50 -7.96 0.09
C LEU A 432 -24.25 -8.33 1.38
N LEU A 433 -23.59 -8.34 2.54
CA LEU A 433 -24.25 -8.63 3.82
C LEU A 433 -25.36 -7.63 4.18
N ARG A 434 -25.27 -6.39 3.69
CA ARG A 434 -26.31 -5.35 3.81
C ARG A 434 -27.63 -5.69 3.11
N THR A 435 -27.65 -6.70 2.21
CA THR A 435 -28.90 -7.22 1.62
C THR A 435 -29.47 -8.43 2.38
N SER A 436 -28.88 -8.83 3.51
CA SER A 436 -29.41 -9.90 4.37
C SER A 436 -30.46 -9.35 5.36
N PRO A 437 -31.59 -10.05 5.59
CA PRO A 437 -32.52 -9.72 6.67
C PRO A 437 -31.89 -9.72 8.07
N ALA A 438 -30.74 -10.38 8.25
CA ALA A 438 -29.99 -10.40 9.51
C ALA A 438 -29.11 -9.14 9.74
N TRP A 439 -29.04 -8.21 8.77
CA TRP A 439 -28.33 -6.94 8.91
C TRP A 439 -29.16 -5.92 9.70
N THR A 440 -28.67 -5.48 10.86
CA THR A 440 -29.42 -4.59 11.76
C THR A 440 -29.05 -3.11 11.60
N ALA A 441 -29.90 -2.22 12.10
CA ALA A 441 -29.57 -0.80 12.27
C ALA A 441 -28.34 -0.58 13.17
N THR A 442 -28.12 -1.47 14.15
CA THR A 442 -26.93 -1.46 15.02
C THR A 442 -25.65 -1.79 14.24
N ASP A 443 -25.70 -2.75 13.32
CA ASP A 443 -24.58 -3.05 12.42
C ASP A 443 -24.30 -1.87 11.49
N ALA A 444 -25.34 -1.26 10.91
CA ALA A 444 -25.22 -0.06 10.08
C ALA A 444 -24.55 1.11 10.82
N ALA A 445 -24.99 1.41 12.05
CA ALA A 445 -24.45 2.49 12.86
C ALA A 445 -22.99 2.24 13.27
N ARG A 446 -22.67 1.02 13.74
CA ARG A 446 -21.32 0.64 14.18
C ARG A 446 -20.34 0.57 13.01
N TRP A 447 -20.74 -0.04 11.89
CA TRP A 447 -19.90 -0.12 10.69
C TRP A 447 -19.62 1.27 10.09
N GLY A 448 -20.67 2.10 9.97
CA GLY A 448 -20.54 3.48 9.52
C GLY A 448 -19.69 4.35 10.45
N ALA A 449 -19.63 4.05 11.76
CA ALA A 449 -18.71 4.70 12.70
C ALA A 449 -17.27 4.21 12.53
N TRP A 450 -17.06 2.89 12.46
CA TRP A 450 -15.75 2.27 12.28
C TRP A 450 -15.06 2.74 11.00
N LEU A 451 -15.77 2.70 9.86
CA LEU A 451 -15.23 3.18 8.58
C LEU A 451 -14.84 4.66 8.59
N ARG A 452 -15.63 5.53 9.25
CA ARG A 452 -15.30 6.97 9.33
C ARG A 452 -14.02 7.21 10.14
N ALA A 453 -13.88 6.54 11.28
CA ALA A 453 -12.66 6.61 12.09
C ALA A 453 -11.45 6.00 11.35
N TRP A 454 -11.65 4.94 10.56
CA TRP A 454 -10.61 4.34 9.74
C TRP A 454 -10.18 5.24 8.57
N LEU A 455 -11.12 5.91 7.89
CA LEU A 455 -10.78 6.89 6.84
C LEU A 455 -10.01 8.07 7.41
N GLU A 456 -10.40 8.56 8.59
CA GLU A 456 -9.67 9.62 9.30
C GLU A 456 -8.23 9.17 9.60
N TYR A 457 -8.03 7.98 10.17
CA TYR A 457 -6.69 7.43 10.41
C TYR A 457 -5.87 7.26 9.12
N LEU A 458 -6.47 6.78 8.03
CA LEU A 458 -5.86 6.73 6.69
C LEU A 458 -5.55 8.12 6.09
N HIS A 459 -6.17 9.18 6.60
CA HIS A 459 -5.97 10.54 6.13
C HIS A 459 -4.89 11.29 6.93
N THR A 460 -4.92 11.23 8.27
CA THR A 460 -4.14 12.12 9.13
C THR A 460 -2.97 11.46 9.87
N SER A 461 -2.92 10.13 10.02
CA SER A 461 -1.83 9.46 10.75
C SER A 461 -0.46 9.60 10.08
N ASP A 462 0.61 9.64 10.88
CA ASP A 462 1.99 9.70 10.37
C ASP A 462 2.41 8.45 9.61
N PHE A 463 1.79 7.31 9.92
CA PHE A 463 1.98 6.04 9.22
C PHE A 463 1.38 6.11 7.82
N ALA A 464 0.06 6.35 7.69
CA ALA A 464 -0.59 6.45 6.38
C ALA A 464 -0.01 7.58 5.51
N ARG A 465 0.30 8.75 6.09
CA ARG A 465 0.93 9.86 5.35
C ARG A 465 2.38 9.58 4.93
N THR A 466 3.08 8.66 5.58
CA THR A 466 4.42 8.21 5.14
C THR A 466 4.30 7.24 3.97
N GLU A 467 3.44 6.22 4.08
CA GLU A 467 3.20 5.24 3.01
C GLU A 467 2.66 5.91 1.73
N GLU A 468 1.75 6.88 1.86
CA GLU A 468 1.15 7.59 0.71
C GLU A 468 2.14 8.54 0.01
N LYS A 469 3.06 9.18 0.74
CA LYS A 469 3.83 10.32 0.20
C LYS A 469 5.33 10.09 0.06
N LYS A 470 5.92 9.13 0.79
CA LYS A 470 7.38 8.90 0.85
C LYS A 470 7.80 7.56 0.25
N GLU A 471 6.97 6.53 0.38
CA GLU A 471 7.29 5.22 -0.20
C GLU A 471 7.23 5.24 -1.74
N THR A 472 8.11 4.47 -2.37
CA THR A 472 8.37 4.49 -3.83
C THR A 472 7.98 3.17 -4.52
N ASN A 473 7.30 2.30 -3.79
CA ASN A 473 7.11 0.87 -4.09
C ASN A 473 5.65 0.46 -3.83
N ASN A 474 5.40 -0.85 -3.84
CA ASN A 474 4.11 -1.48 -3.56
C ASN A 474 3.34 -0.97 -2.32
N HIS A 475 4.01 -0.47 -1.27
CA HIS A 475 3.36 0.15 -0.10
C HIS A 475 2.49 1.34 -0.51
N CYS A 476 3.04 2.22 -1.35
CA CYS A 476 2.34 3.38 -1.90
C CYS A 476 1.15 2.93 -2.78
N THR A 477 1.33 1.91 -3.62
CA THR A 477 0.22 1.33 -4.40
C THR A 477 -0.93 0.87 -3.51
N TRP A 478 -0.65 0.09 -2.45
CA TRP A 478 -1.70 -0.49 -1.62
C TRP A 478 -2.39 0.53 -0.71
N ILE A 479 -1.70 1.52 -0.13
CA ILE A 479 -2.37 2.60 0.63
C ILE A 479 -3.32 3.42 -0.27
N LEU A 480 -2.94 3.68 -1.54
CA LEU A 480 -3.82 4.35 -2.51
C LEU A 480 -5.08 3.50 -2.79
N VAL A 481 -4.93 2.20 -3.04
CA VAL A 481 -6.07 1.26 -3.25
C VAL A 481 -7.05 1.34 -2.08
N HIS A 482 -6.55 1.16 -0.84
CA HIS A 482 -7.41 1.03 0.32
C HIS A 482 -8.07 2.36 0.72
N LYS A 483 -7.31 3.47 0.65
CA LYS A 483 -7.81 4.82 0.96
C LYS A 483 -8.87 5.29 -0.03
N LEU A 484 -8.70 5.02 -1.32
CA LEU A 484 -9.74 5.29 -2.33
C LEU A 484 -10.98 4.41 -2.10
N ALA A 485 -10.79 3.14 -1.77
CA ALA A 485 -11.90 2.22 -1.56
C ALA A 485 -12.77 2.60 -0.35
N VAL A 486 -12.14 2.93 0.78
CA VAL A 486 -12.85 3.41 1.98
C VAL A 486 -13.52 4.77 1.72
N ALA A 487 -12.87 5.67 0.99
CA ALA A 487 -13.48 6.95 0.58
C ALA A 487 -14.72 6.75 -0.31
N TYR A 488 -14.68 5.81 -1.26
CA TYR A 488 -15.81 5.46 -2.12
C TYR A 488 -16.99 4.87 -1.32
N ALA A 489 -16.72 3.91 -0.42
CA ALA A 489 -17.75 3.30 0.44
C ALA A 489 -18.47 4.34 1.31
N LEU A 490 -17.74 5.33 1.83
CA LEU A 490 -18.28 6.46 2.60
C LEU A 490 -18.84 7.61 1.74
N GLY A 491 -18.70 7.56 0.41
CA GLY A 491 -19.07 8.67 -0.48
C GLY A 491 -18.21 9.94 -0.34
N ASN A 492 -17.06 9.85 0.34
CA ASN A 492 -16.18 10.99 0.60
C ASN A 492 -15.32 11.35 -0.64
N SER A 493 -15.96 12.02 -1.59
CA SER A 493 -15.35 12.51 -2.82
C SER A 493 -14.18 13.47 -2.57
N SER A 494 -14.17 14.21 -1.46
CA SER A 494 -13.08 15.15 -1.12
C SER A 494 -11.75 14.42 -0.92
N VAL A 495 -11.72 13.41 -0.03
CA VAL A 495 -10.53 12.59 0.20
C VAL A 495 -10.21 11.75 -1.05
N GLY A 496 -11.21 11.17 -1.69
CA GLY A 496 -11.03 10.34 -2.88
C GLY A 496 -10.40 11.09 -4.06
N LEU A 497 -10.95 12.26 -4.43
CA LEU A 497 -10.40 13.11 -5.50
C LEU A 497 -9.04 13.70 -5.14
N GLN A 498 -8.73 13.91 -3.85
CA GLN A 498 -7.39 14.32 -3.43
C GLN A 498 -6.37 13.19 -3.61
N THR A 499 -6.68 11.97 -3.17
CA THR A 499 -5.78 10.81 -3.32
C THR A 499 -5.62 10.40 -4.80
N LEU A 500 -6.67 10.53 -5.63
CA LEU A 500 -6.57 10.30 -7.09
C LEU A 500 -5.53 11.18 -7.80
N ARG A 501 -5.30 12.42 -7.34
CA ARG A 501 -4.28 13.31 -7.92
C ARG A 501 -2.86 12.75 -7.82
N GLY A 502 -2.59 11.95 -6.79
CA GLY A 502 -1.28 11.30 -6.60
C GLY A 502 -1.05 10.05 -7.45
N VAL A 503 -2.11 9.44 -8.00
CA VAL A 503 -2.01 8.12 -8.65
C VAL A 503 -1.07 8.16 -9.87
N ARG A 504 -1.28 9.09 -10.80
CA ARG A 504 -0.43 9.22 -11.99
C ARG A 504 0.93 9.84 -11.67
N SER A 505 0.98 10.93 -10.92
CA SER A 505 2.20 11.72 -10.66
C SER A 505 2.13 12.49 -9.32
N GLY A 506 3.21 13.18 -8.94
CA GLY A 506 3.22 14.12 -7.80
C GLY A 506 3.49 13.52 -6.41
N ILE A 507 3.60 12.20 -6.28
CA ILE A 507 4.04 11.50 -5.07
C ILE A 507 5.13 10.46 -5.38
N ALA A 508 5.89 10.07 -4.36
CA ALA A 508 7.07 9.22 -4.48
C ALA A 508 6.80 7.86 -5.17
N GLY A 509 5.67 7.21 -4.88
CA GLY A 509 5.24 5.95 -5.48
C GLY A 509 4.17 6.07 -6.57
N SER A 510 3.98 7.25 -7.16
CA SER A 510 3.07 7.43 -8.31
C SER A 510 3.50 6.59 -9.52
N LEU A 511 2.58 6.29 -10.45
CA LEU A 511 2.86 5.44 -11.63
C LEU A 511 4.14 5.86 -12.38
N VAL A 512 4.33 7.17 -12.61
CA VAL A 512 5.51 7.69 -13.30
C VAL A 512 6.84 7.48 -12.55
N ASN A 513 6.81 7.17 -11.26
CA ASN A 513 8.01 6.97 -10.44
C ASN A 513 8.31 5.49 -10.14
N GLN A 514 7.30 4.62 -10.15
CA GLN A 514 7.48 3.20 -9.79
C GLN A 514 7.63 2.23 -10.99
N ILE A 515 7.14 2.57 -12.19
CA ILE A 515 7.22 1.70 -13.39
C ILE A 515 8.19 2.29 -14.43
N THR A 516 9.16 1.52 -14.92
CA THR A 516 10.04 1.92 -16.03
C THR A 516 9.36 1.74 -17.39
N ARG A 517 9.95 2.34 -18.44
CA ARG A 517 9.50 2.28 -19.84
C ARG A 517 9.19 0.88 -20.38
N ASP A 518 10.01 -0.09 -19.98
CA ASP A 518 9.94 -1.50 -20.34
C ASP A 518 9.01 -2.32 -19.41
N GLY A 519 8.47 -1.71 -18.35
CA GLY A 519 7.55 -2.33 -17.41
C GLY A 519 8.17 -2.90 -16.14
N ALA A 520 9.50 -2.83 -15.99
CA ALA A 520 10.14 -3.21 -14.74
C ALA A 520 9.65 -2.32 -13.57
N MET A 521 9.59 -2.87 -12.36
CA MET A 521 9.26 -2.13 -11.13
C MET A 521 10.48 -2.15 -10.20
N PRO A 522 11.43 -1.20 -10.33
CA PRO A 522 12.80 -1.39 -9.84
C PRO A 522 12.94 -1.46 -8.32
N GLN A 523 11.99 -0.93 -7.56
CA GLN A 523 12.01 -1.04 -6.10
C GLN A 523 11.64 -2.45 -5.64
N GLU A 524 10.77 -3.15 -6.37
CA GLU A 524 10.41 -4.54 -6.10
C GLU A 524 11.57 -5.47 -6.48
N LEU A 525 12.17 -5.26 -7.66
CA LEU A 525 13.30 -6.07 -8.15
C LEU A 525 14.55 -6.01 -7.26
N LYS A 526 14.69 -4.96 -6.43
CA LYS A 526 15.77 -4.84 -5.43
C LYS A 526 15.56 -5.69 -4.17
N ARG A 527 14.35 -6.25 -3.95
CA ARG A 527 14.02 -7.05 -2.77
C ARG A 527 14.63 -8.45 -2.87
N THR A 528 14.88 -9.09 -1.72
CA THR A 528 15.22 -10.52 -1.67
C THR A 528 14.14 -11.39 -2.32
N LEU A 529 12.87 -10.97 -2.20
CA LEU A 529 11.68 -11.59 -2.79
C LEU A 529 11.11 -10.78 -3.97
N GLY A 530 11.97 -10.34 -4.88
CA GLY A 530 11.59 -9.46 -5.98
C GLY A 530 10.52 -10.01 -6.94
N ALA A 531 10.39 -11.33 -7.13
CA ALA A 531 9.30 -11.90 -7.92
C ALA A 531 7.96 -11.83 -7.16
N THR A 532 7.97 -12.15 -5.85
CA THR A 532 6.79 -11.99 -4.99
C THR A 532 6.33 -10.53 -4.95
N TYR A 533 7.24 -9.58 -4.71
CA TYR A 533 6.90 -8.16 -4.65
C TYR A 533 6.48 -7.60 -6.03
N THR A 534 7.04 -8.09 -7.14
CA THR A 534 6.58 -7.75 -8.50
C THR A 534 5.14 -8.22 -8.73
N ARG A 535 4.79 -9.48 -8.38
CA ARG A 535 3.38 -9.96 -8.47
C ARG A 535 2.45 -9.16 -7.57
N MET A 536 2.87 -8.88 -6.33
CA MET A 536 2.07 -8.14 -5.35
C MET A 536 1.81 -6.69 -5.77
N ASN A 537 2.82 -5.98 -6.28
CA ASN A 537 2.62 -4.61 -6.77
C ASN A 537 1.73 -4.60 -8.01
N LEU A 538 1.98 -5.50 -8.97
CA LEU A 538 1.14 -5.61 -10.18
C LEU A 538 -0.34 -5.89 -9.84
N LYS A 539 -0.63 -6.76 -8.86
CA LYS A 539 -1.99 -6.95 -8.34
C LYS A 539 -2.55 -5.65 -7.76
N GLY A 540 -1.77 -4.93 -6.95
CA GLY A 540 -2.16 -3.63 -6.40
C GLY A 540 -2.47 -2.59 -7.48
N LEU A 541 -1.67 -2.52 -8.54
CA LEU A 541 -1.86 -1.60 -9.67
C LEU A 541 -3.16 -1.88 -10.44
N PHE A 542 -3.54 -3.16 -10.61
CA PHE A 542 -4.83 -3.52 -11.20
C PHE A 542 -6.01 -3.19 -10.28
N TYR A 543 -5.90 -3.44 -8.97
CA TYR A 543 -6.93 -3.06 -8.00
C TYR A 543 -7.08 -1.52 -7.96
N LEU A 544 -5.97 -0.77 -8.05
CA LEU A 544 -5.96 0.68 -8.06
C LEU A 544 -6.72 1.23 -9.28
N GLY A 545 -6.55 0.61 -10.44
CA GLY A 545 -7.29 0.98 -11.65
C GLY A 545 -8.79 0.75 -11.54
N VAL A 546 -9.22 -0.43 -11.05
CA VAL A 546 -10.65 -0.73 -10.85
C VAL A 546 -11.29 0.26 -9.87
N VAL A 547 -10.67 0.49 -8.72
CA VAL A 547 -11.19 1.43 -7.70
C VAL A 547 -11.19 2.86 -8.23
N ALA A 548 -10.14 3.30 -8.95
CA ALA A 548 -10.09 4.63 -9.55
C ALA A 548 -11.19 4.85 -10.61
N GLN A 549 -11.51 3.85 -11.43
CA GLN A 549 -12.63 3.93 -12.37
C GLN A 549 -13.97 4.08 -11.64
N ARG A 550 -14.21 3.33 -10.55
CA ARG A 550 -15.45 3.44 -9.75
C ARG A 550 -15.58 4.81 -9.08
N CYS A 551 -14.52 5.29 -8.43
CA CYS A 551 -14.44 6.65 -7.88
C CYS A 551 -14.79 7.71 -8.93
N CYS A 552 -14.22 7.60 -10.12
CA CYS A 552 -14.44 8.59 -11.18
C CYS A 552 -15.82 8.51 -11.84
N ALA A 553 -16.41 7.31 -11.95
CA ALA A 553 -17.78 7.13 -12.39
C ALA A 553 -18.80 7.69 -11.38
N ALA A 554 -18.55 7.53 -10.08
CA ALA A 554 -19.45 7.99 -9.02
C ALA A 554 -19.35 9.50 -8.72
N TRP A 555 -18.22 10.15 -9.03
CA TRP A 555 -17.96 11.55 -8.66
C TRP A 555 -17.70 12.51 -9.83
N GLY A 556 -17.70 12.04 -11.08
CA GLY A 556 -17.48 12.89 -12.26
C GLY A 556 -16.06 13.47 -12.30
N CYS A 557 -15.03 12.62 -12.30
CA CYS A 557 -13.64 13.08 -12.41
C CYS A 557 -13.40 13.96 -13.64
N ASN A 558 -12.54 14.97 -13.48
CA ASN A 558 -11.86 15.60 -14.61
C ASN A 558 -11.11 14.52 -15.44
N PRO A 559 -11.11 14.56 -16.79
CA PRO A 559 -10.46 13.55 -17.63
C PRO A 559 -8.97 13.28 -17.30
N SER A 560 -8.24 14.27 -16.78
CA SER A 560 -6.85 14.09 -16.32
C SER A 560 -6.70 13.18 -15.09
N LEU A 561 -7.76 13.05 -14.28
CA LEU A 561 -7.86 12.15 -13.12
C LEU A 561 -8.57 10.83 -13.43
N ALA A 562 -9.39 10.80 -14.50
CA ALA A 562 -10.08 9.60 -14.93
C ALA A 562 -9.10 8.49 -15.31
N TRP A 563 -9.26 7.29 -14.72
CA TRP A 563 -8.39 6.16 -15.00
C TRP A 563 -8.65 5.59 -16.41
N ASP A 564 -7.58 5.49 -17.17
CA ASP A 564 -7.54 4.93 -18.52
C ASP A 564 -6.50 3.81 -18.56
N TRP A 565 -6.93 2.64 -19.03
CA TRP A 565 -6.09 1.45 -19.20
C TRP A 565 -5.17 1.53 -20.43
N ALA A 566 -5.43 2.43 -21.38
CA ALA A 566 -4.53 2.74 -22.48
C ALA A 566 -3.46 3.80 -22.12
N TRP A 567 -3.52 4.37 -20.90
CA TRP A 567 -2.58 5.41 -20.47
C TRP A 567 -1.16 4.85 -20.32
N GLU A 568 -0.26 5.32 -21.19
CA GLU A 568 1.19 5.27 -21.01
C GLU A 568 1.65 6.62 -20.44
N ALA A 569 2.72 6.65 -19.64
CA ALA A 569 3.23 7.93 -19.17
C ALA A 569 3.73 8.77 -20.36
N PRO A 570 3.57 10.11 -20.33
CA PRO A 570 4.12 10.97 -21.35
C PRO A 570 5.62 10.71 -21.54
N ARG A 571 6.06 10.51 -22.79
CA ARG A 571 7.49 10.54 -23.11
C ARG A 571 8.03 11.91 -22.67
N PRO A 572 9.16 12.00 -21.95
CA PRO A 572 9.71 13.28 -21.51
C PRO A 572 10.13 14.11 -22.74
N SER A 573 9.25 15.03 -23.12
CA SER A 573 9.52 16.05 -24.13
C SER A 573 10.35 17.16 -23.51
N SER A 574 11.60 17.30 -23.96
CA SER A 574 12.54 18.34 -23.51
C SER A 574 13.00 18.19 -22.04
N PRO A 575 14.03 18.92 -21.57
CA PRO A 575 14.65 18.62 -20.28
C PRO A 575 13.80 19.07 -19.09
N GLY A 576 14.11 18.50 -17.91
CA GLY A 576 13.38 18.73 -16.66
C GLY A 576 13.18 20.19 -16.28
N ALA A 577 12.13 20.44 -15.49
CA ALA A 577 11.61 21.77 -15.20
C ALA A 577 12.20 22.37 -13.92
N TRP A 578 12.12 23.70 -13.82
CA TRP A 578 12.33 24.42 -12.55
C TRP A 578 10.98 24.80 -11.95
N VAL A 579 10.46 23.96 -11.05
CA VAL A 579 9.28 24.27 -10.24
C VAL A 579 9.62 25.41 -9.29
N VAL A 580 8.66 26.30 -9.06
CA VAL A 580 8.82 27.52 -8.26
C VAL A 580 7.86 27.49 -7.09
N THR A 581 8.32 27.86 -5.90
CA THR A 581 7.46 28.05 -4.71
C THR A 581 7.78 29.41 -4.07
N GLN A 582 6.83 30.32 -4.16
CA GLN A 582 6.96 31.70 -3.67
C GLN A 582 7.00 31.76 -2.15
N GLY A 583 7.76 32.72 -1.61
CA GLY A 583 7.91 32.96 -0.16
C GLY A 583 8.79 31.96 0.59
N LYS A 584 9.35 30.96 -0.10
CA LYS A 584 10.09 29.83 0.51
C LYS A 584 11.57 29.82 0.14
N VAL A 585 12.37 29.11 0.94
CA VAL A 585 13.72 28.64 0.58
C VAL A 585 13.97 27.21 1.04
N SER A 586 15.05 26.60 0.53
CA SER A 586 15.49 25.28 0.97
C SER A 586 16.61 25.35 2.02
N GLU A 587 16.46 24.55 3.08
CA GLU A 587 17.49 24.34 4.12
C GLU A 587 18.62 23.39 3.69
N CYS A 588 18.54 22.80 2.49
CA CYS A 588 19.54 21.84 1.99
C CYS A 588 20.98 22.40 2.00
N ARG A 589 21.96 21.50 1.90
CA ARG A 589 23.40 21.86 1.86
C ARG A 589 23.64 22.96 0.83
N HIS A 590 24.20 24.08 1.29
CA HIS A 590 24.67 25.17 0.43
C HIS A 590 25.82 24.71 -0.46
N VAL A 591 25.91 25.29 -1.66
CA VAL A 591 26.95 24.97 -2.65
C VAL A 591 27.71 26.22 -3.08
N SER A 592 26.98 27.26 -3.51
CA SER A 592 27.55 28.48 -4.11
C SER A 592 26.49 29.57 -4.22
N ASN A 593 26.88 30.81 -4.54
CA ASN A 593 25.95 31.92 -4.79
C ASN A 593 26.22 32.56 -6.15
N ILE A 594 25.18 32.70 -6.97
CA ILE A 594 25.23 33.55 -8.17
C ILE A 594 24.87 34.97 -7.72
N ARG A 595 25.87 35.86 -7.66
CA ARG A 595 25.71 37.27 -7.25
C ARG A 595 25.30 38.15 -8.45
N LEU A 596 24.43 39.14 -8.22
CA LEU A 596 23.93 40.09 -9.23
C LEU A 596 23.49 39.45 -10.56
N PRO A 597 22.68 38.36 -10.54
CA PRO A 597 22.25 37.69 -11.76
C PRO A 597 21.22 38.54 -12.52
N ARG A 598 21.51 38.85 -13.79
CA ARG A 598 20.62 39.63 -14.67
C ARG A 598 19.22 39.02 -14.91
N SER A 599 19.01 37.73 -14.61
CA SER A 599 17.69 37.10 -14.55
C SER A 599 17.73 35.76 -13.81
N VAL A 600 16.55 35.22 -13.49
CA VAL A 600 16.38 33.89 -12.87
C VAL A 600 16.98 32.77 -13.73
N GLU A 601 17.02 32.92 -15.06
CA GLU A 601 17.59 31.95 -16.00
C GLU A 601 19.10 31.83 -15.82
N VAL A 602 19.77 32.92 -15.45
CA VAL A 602 21.19 32.92 -15.11
C VAL A 602 21.42 32.16 -13.79
N CYS A 603 20.48 32.23 -12.84
CA CYS A 603 20.51 31.40 -11.64
C CYS A 603 20.26 29.91 -11.95
N ARG A 604 19.23 29.62 -12.74
CA ARG A 604 18.86 28.28 -13.23
C ARG A 604 20.04 27.61 -13.95
N ALA A 605 20.74 28.35 -14.81
CA ALA A 605 21.92 27.85 -15.52
C ALA A 605 23.16 27.78 -14.61
N GLY A 606 23.40 28.79 -13.77
CA GLY A 606 24.51 28.87 -12.84
C GLY A 606 24.49 27.74 -11.82
N CYS A 607 23.48 27.72 -10.95
CA CYS A 607 23.33 26.70 -9.90
C CYS A 607 23.36 25.26 -10.46
N LYS A 608 22.83 25.03 -11.67
CA LYS A 608 22.88 23.71 -12.31
C LYS A 608 24.30 23.28 -12.72
N ARG A 609 25.16 24.20 -13.18
CA ARG A 609 26.59 23.90 -13.46
C ARG A 609 27.35 23.55 -12.18
N GLU A 610 27.01 24.22 -11.07
CA GLU A 610 27.50 23.93 -9.72
C GLU A 610 26.96 22.59 -9.15
N GLY A 611 26.20 21.82 -9.94
CA GLY A 611 25.56 20.57 -9.52
C GLY A 611 24.52 20.76 -8.42
N SER A 612 23.91 21.94 -8.32
CA SER A 612 22.77 22.20 -7.43
C SER A 612 21.45 21.85 -8.14
N ASN A 613 20.57 21.16 -7.44
CA ASN A 613 19.21 20.83 -7.88
C ASN A 613 18.15 21.74 -7.24
N THR A 614 18.55 22.76 -6.47
CA THR A 614 17.67 23.76 -5.89
C THR A 614 18.41 25.09 -5.77
N PHE A 615 17.71 26.22 -5.79
CA PHE A 615 18.24 27.50 -5.32
C PHE A 615 17.13 28.39 -4.78
N ALA A 616 17.52 29.38 -3.98
CA ALA A 616 16.66 30.48 -3.55
C ALA A 616 17.00 31.73 -4.36
N ALA A 617 16.08 32.23 -5.18
CA ALA A 617 16.17 33.58 -5.73
C ALA A 617 15.85 34.59 -4.61
N ARG A 618 16.64 35.68 -4.52
CA ARG A 618 16.45 36.74 -3.53
C ARG A 618 16.19 38.07 -4.22
N TRP A 619 14.97 38.58 -4.08
CA TRP A 619 14.49 39.83 -4.66
C TRP A 619 14.48 40.94 -3.61
N ARG A 620 14.89 42.14 -4.00
CA ARG A 620 14.78 43.36 -3.21
C ARG A 620 13.34 43.91 -3.23
N ALA A 621 13.03 44.84 -2.34
CA ALA A 621 11.74 45.53 -2.28
C ALA A 621 11.40 46.37 -3.53
N ASP A 622 12.39 46.72 -4.35
CA ASP A 622 12.25 47.36 -5.67
C ASP A 622 11.95 46.36 -6.82
N GLY A 623 11.85 45.06 -6.51
CA GLY A 623 11.67 43.99 -7.49
C GLY A 623 12.95 43.52 -8.19
N VAL A 624 14.13 44.06 -7.84
CA VAL A 624 15.40 43.70 -8.48
C VAL A 624 16.00 42.43 -7.86
N LEU A 625 16.41 41.49 -8.71
CA LEU A 625 17.05 40.23 -8.30
C LEU A 625 18.48 40.50 -7.79
N GLY A 626 18.73 40.22 -6.51
CA GLY A 626 20.01 40.51 -5.84
C GLY A 626 21.02 39.37 -5.94
N ASP A 627 20.63 38.16 -5.54
CA ASP A 627 21.42 36.95 -5.70
C ASP A 627 20.57 35.68 -5.74
N CYS A 628 21.20 34.57 -6.10
CA CYS A 628 20.62 33.23 -6.07
C CYS A 628 21.52 32.28 -5.30
N ASN A 629 20.97 31.71 -4.21
CA ASN A 629 21.70 30.87 -3.27
C ASN A 629 21.52 29.39 -3.65
N CYS A 630 22.55 28.79 -4.25
CA CYS A 630 22.51 27.44 -4.81
C CYS A 630 22.62 26.37 -3.72
N ARG A 631 21.79 25.31 -3.84
CA ARG A 631 21.54 24.29 -2.81
C ARG A 631 21.52 22.88 -3.43
N ARG A 632 22.13 21.90 -2.79
CA ARG A 632 22.12 20.49 -3.19
C ARG A 632 21.35 19.64 -2.17
N CYS A 633 20.19 19.15 -2.57
CA CYS A 633 19.33 18.24 -1.80
C CYS A 633 19.52 16.78 -2.25
N PRO A 634 19.60 15.78 -1.34
CA PRO A 634 19.68 14.37 -1.71
C PRO A 634 18.45 13.85 -2.46
N ALA A 635 17.26 14.28 -2.04
CA ALA A 635 15.99 14.12 -2.72
C ALA A 635 15.09 15.29 -2.31
N VAL A 636 14.55 16.05 -3.27
CA VAL A 636 13.72 17.22 -2.94
C VAL A 636 12.28 16.78 -2.75
N THR A 637 11.65 17.27 -1.68
CA THR A 637 10.20 17.31 -1.53
C THR A 637 9.82 18.71 -1.04
N THR A 638 8.58 19.14 -1.25
CA THR A 638 8.09 20.44 -0.76
C THR A 638 8.17 20.60 0.76
N GLY A 639 8.33 19.51 1.52
CA GLY A 639 8.60 19.53 2.96
C GLY A 639 10.03 19.95 3.35
N MET A 640 10.94 20.17 2.39
CA MET A 640 12.26 20.80 2.61
C MET A 640 12.27 22.30 2.29
N LEU A 641 11.10 22.91 2.12
CA LEU A 641 10.94 24.33 1.82
C LEU A 641 10.31 25.07 3.00
N VAL A 642 11.11 25.91 3.67
CA VAL A 642 10.72 26.73 4.82
C VAL A 642 10.39 28.16 4.41
N ASP A 643 9.54 28.83 5.18
CA ASP A 643 9.28 30.27 5.06
C ASP A 643 10.54 31.08 5.39
N GLN A 644 10.70 32.24 4.75
CA GLN A 644 11.86 33.10 4.96
C GLN A 644 11.74 34.00 6.20
N PRO A 645 12.84 34.27 6.92
CA PRO A 645 12.92 35.38 7.87
C PRO A 645 12.60 36.73 7.20
N SER A 646 11.81 37.55 7.89
CA SER A 646 11.42 38.90 7.44
C SER A 646 12.60 39.87 7.50
N ASN A 647 13.30 40.05 6.38
CA ASN A 647 14.55 40.82 6.28
C ASN A 647 14.53 41.91 5.18
N GLY A 648 13.35 42.26 4.66
CA GLY A 648 13.18 43.26 3.59
C GLY A 648 13.36 42.72 2.16
N TYR A 649 13.59 41.41 1.99
CA TYR A 649 13.66 40.74 0.70
C TYR A 649 12.50 39.75 0.54
N THR A 650 12.03 39.53 -0.69
CA THR A 650 11.16 38.39 -1.04
C THR A 650 11.99 37.30 -1.72
N TYR A 651 11.49 36.07 -1.68
CA TYR A 651 12.26 34.90 -2.11
C TYR A 651 11.40 33.88 -2.85
N ASP A 652 11.99 33.26 -3.87
CA ASP A 652 11.40 32.11 -4.57
C ASP A 652 12.32 30.90 -4.46
N ALA A 653 11.78 29.78 -3.97
CA ALA A 653 12.44 28.49 -4.03
C ALA A 653 12.27 27.91 -5.43
N HIS A 654 13.38 27.79 -6.17
CA HIS A 654 13.43 27.11 -7.45
C HIS A 654 13.98 25.70 -7.26
N VAL A 655 13.19 24.69 -7.58
CA VAL A 655 13.56 23.26 -7.49
C VAL A 655 13.70 22.70 -8.90
N PHE A 656 14.84 22.08 -9.23
CA PHE A 656 15.03 21.39 -10.50
C PHE A 656 14.46 19.98 -10.40
N GLU A 657 13.24 19.82 -10.90
CA GLU A 657 12.66 18.51 -11.14
C GLU A 657 13.28 17.93 -12.40
N ALA A 658 14.25 17.03 -12.20
CA ALA A 658 14.81 16.24 -13.29
C ALA A 658 13.67 15.49 -14.02
N PRO A 659 13.74 15.34 -15.35
CA PRO A 659 12.71 14.59 -16.05
C PRO A 659 12.75 13.13 -15.57
N PRO A 660 11.62 12.39 -15.58
CA PRO A 660 11.64 10.96 -15.37
C PRO A 660 12.70 10.29 -16.26
N LYS A 661 13.37 9.27 -15.73
CA LYS A 661 14.39 8.55 -16.49
C LYS A 661 13.70 7.72 -17.58
N GLU A 662 13.66 8.32 -18.76
CA GLU A 662 12.84 7.92 -19.91
C GLU A 662 11.33 8.09 -19.69
N GLY A 663 10.53 7.83 -20.74
CA GLY A 663 9.07 7.78 -20.62
C GLY A 663 8.69 6.58 -19.78
N THR A 664 8.09 6.80 -18.63
CA THR A 664 7.84 5.76 -17.64
C THR A 664 6.64 4.88 -18.01
N GLY A 665 6.54 3.72 -17.35
CA GLY A 665 5.66 2.64 -17.81
C GLY A 665 4.17 2.87 -17.54
N SER A 666 3.36 2.00 -18.13
CA SER A 666 1.96 1.79 -17.75
C SER A 666 1.78 0.50 -16.95
N VAL A 667 0.59 0.30 -16.39
CA VAL A 667 0.18 -1.01 -15.83
C VAL A 667 0.17 -2.11 -16.91
N ARG A 668 -0.03 -1.74 -18.19
CA ARG A 668 0.11 -2.67 -19.32
C ARG A 668 1.57 -3.08 -19.51
N LYS A 669 2.52 -2.13 -19.47
CA LYS A 669 3.96 -2.45 -19.51
C LYS A 669 4.36 -3.35 -18.34
N ALA A 670 3.91 -3.04 -17.13
CA ALA A 670 4.21 -3.86 -15.96
C ALA A 670 3.68 -5.30 -16.07
N LEU A 671 2.52 -5.50 -16.71
CA LEU A 671 2.04 -6.85 -17.04
C LEU A 671 2.86 -7.50 -18.15
N ASP A 672 3.05 -6.81 -19.28
CA ASP A 672 3.77 -7.33 -20.44
C ASP A 672 5.24 -7.70 -20.10
N PHE A 673 5.87 -7.00 -19.15
CA PHE A 673 7.19 -7.32 -18.56
C PHE A 673 7.18 -8.65 -17.77
N VAL A 674 6.10 -8.94 -17.05
CA VAL A 674 5.96 -10.15 -16.21
C VAL A 674 5.64 -11.40 -17.04
N LEU A 675 4.88 -11.27 -18.14
CA LEU A 675 4.39 -12.42 -18.92
C LEU A 675 5.47 -13.47 -19.29
N PRO A 676 6.68 -13.12 -19.77
CA PRO A 676 7.69 -14.11 -20.15
C PRO A 676 8.21 -14.92 -18.95
N TYR A 677 8.21 -14.36 -17.74
CA TYR A 677 8.58 -15.07 -16.53
C TYR A 677 7.44 -15.97 -16.05
N ALA A 678 6.20 -15.46 -16.13
CA ALA A 678 5.00 -16.19 -15.74
C ALA A 678 4.75 -17.44 -16.60
N ARG A 679 5.09 -17.38 -17.90
CA ARG A 679 5.04 -18.48 -18.88
C ARG A 679 6.30 -19.37 -18.89
N GLY A 680 7.25 -19.15 -17.97
CA GLY A 680 8.51 -19.91 -17.91
C GLY A 680 9.53 -19.65 -19.03
N GLN A 681 9.18 -18.82 -20.02
CA GLN A 681 10.03 -18.43 -21.15
C GLN A 681 11.32 -17.71 -20.70
N LYS A 682 11.31 -17.10 -19.50
CA LYS A 682 12.49 -16.53 -18.83
C LYS A 682 12.54 -16.99 -17.37
N ARG A 683 13.75 -17.29 -16.86
CA ARG A 683 13.99 -17.47 -15.42
C ARG A 683 14.06 -16.12 -14.71
N PHE A 684 13.36 -15.96 -13.58
CA PHE A 684 13.34 -14.72 -12.81
C PHE A 684 14.59 -14.60 -11.92
N ASN A 685 15.71 -14.18 -12.52
CA ASN A 685 16.97 -13.91 -11.82
C ASN A 685 17.33 -12.42 -11.98
N LEU A 686 16.61 -11.54 -11.26
CA LEU A 686 16.77 -10.08 -11.38
C LEU A 686 17.07 -9.44 -10.02
N GLY A 687 18.00 -8.48 -9.99
CA GLY A 687 18.37 -7.76 -8.78
C GLY A 687 18.87 -8.69 -7.67
N ASN A 688 18.19 -8.68 -6.51
CA ASN A 688 18.61 -9.44 -5.33
C ASN A 688 17.92 -10.81 -5.16
N THR A 689 17.13 -11.29 -6.15
CA THR A 689 16.38 -12.56 -6.01
C THR A 689 17.31 -13.78 -5.91
N ARG A 690 17.53 -14.29 -4.69
CA ARG A 690 18.36 -15.50 -4.47
C ARG A 690 17.53 -16.78 -4.42
N GLY A 691 17.37 -17.41 -5.58
CA GLY A 691 16.92 -18.80 -5.77
C GLY A 691 15.46 -19.08 -5.44
N HIS A 692 15.11 -19.04 -4.16
CA HIS A 692 13.84 -19.59 -3.64
C HIS A 692 12.59 -18.75 -3.94
N ASP A 693 12.77 -17.50 -4.36
CA ASP A 693 11.67 -16.66 -4.88
C ASP A 693 11.50 -16.83 -6.40
N ALA A 694 12.60 -17.10 -7.12
CA ALA A 694 12.60 -17.41 -8.54
C ALA A 694 11.94 -18.77 -8.85
N SER A 695 11.91 -19.67 -7.87
CA SER A 695 11.22 -20.97 -7.94
C SER A 695 9.77 -20.95 -7.44
N LYS A 696 9.21 -19.80 -7.05
CA LYS A 696 7.80 -19.74 -6.67
C LYS A 696 6.88 -19.78 -7.89
N PRO A 697 5.70 -20.41 -7.79
CA PRO A 697 4.65 -20.35 -8.80
C PRO A 697 4.28 -18.92 -9.20
N TRP A 698 3.81 -18.79 -10.44
CA TRP A 698 3.21 -17.57 -11.00
C TRP A 698 1.68 -17.64 -11.03
N LYS A 699 1.07 -18.72 -10.53
CA LYS A 699 -0.39 -18.91 -10.44
C LYS A 699 -1.16 -17.75 -9.79
N ASP A 700 -0.54 -17.04 -8.83
CA ASP A 700 -1.09 -15.83 -8.20
C ASP A 700 -1.42 -14.71 -9.22
N LEU A 701 -0.90 -14.79 -10.44
CA LEU A 701 -1.15 -13.86 -11.54
C LEU A 701 -2.47 -14.14 -12.28
N ALA A 702 -3.10 -15.31 -12.12
CA ALA A 702 -4.33 -15.66 -12.85
C ALA A 702 -5.51 -14.68 -12.61
N PRO A 703 -5.78 -14.21 -11.37
CA PRO A 703 -6.74 -13.12 -11.15
C PRO A 703 -6.36 -11.81 -11.87
N VAL A 704 -5.06 -11.50 -11.94
CA VAL A 704 -4.55 -10.31 -12.63
C VAL A 704 -4.71 -10.43 -14.15
N LEU A 705 -4.52 -11.62 -14.72
CA LEU A 705 -4.74 -11.91 -16.13
C LEU A 705 -6.24 -11.86 -16.51
N ARG A 706 -7.12 -12.37 -15.66
CA ARG A 706 -8.58 -12.21 -15.82
C ARG A 706 -8.98 -10.73 -15.77
N LEU A 707 -8.47 -9.95 -14.81
CA LEU A 707 -8.68 -8.50 -14.76
C LEU A 707 -8.14 -7.80 -16.01
N ALA A 708 -6.96 -8.18 -16.50
CA ALA A 708 -6.36 -7.63 -17.72
C ALA A 708 -7.21 -7.91 -18.97
N ALA A 709 -7.82 -9.10 -19.06
CA ALA A 709 -8.71 -9.42 -20.17
C ALA A 709 -9.93 -8.51 -20.21
N TRP A 710 -10.53 -8.20 -19.06
CA TRP A 710 -11.63 -7.22 -18.96
C TRP A 710 -11.15 -5.77 -19.19
N ALA A 711 -10.11 -5.34 -18.47
CA ALA A 711 -9.55 -3.99 -18.54
C ALA A 711 -9.07 -3.57 -19.95
N TYR A 712 -8.62 -4.54 -20.75
CA TYR A 712 -8.12 -4.33 -22.11
C TYR A 712 -9.03 -4.95 -23.19
N SER A 713 -10.21 -5.46 -22.84
CA SER A 713 -11.15 -6.19 -23.73
C SER A 713 -10.47 -7.22 -24.63
N SER A 714 -9.58 -8.05 -24.08
CA SER A 714 -8.67 -8.91 -24.86
C SER A 714 -8.42 -10.28 -24.23
N ARG A 715 -8.95 -11.34 -24.85
CA ARG A 715 -8.81 -12.74 -24.38
C ARG A 715 -7.37 -13.25 -24.32
N ARG A 716 -6.42 -12.61 -25.03
CA ARG A 716 -4.98 -12.94 -25.01
C ARG A 716 -4.36 -13.06 -23.61
N TYR A 717 -4.95 -12.40 -22.62
CA TYR A 717 -4.51 -12.49 -21.23
C TYR A 717 -5.12 -13.70 -20.49
N GLU A 718 -6.37 -14.09 -20.81
CA GLU A 718 -6.99 -15.32 -20.28
C GLU A 718 -6.30 -16.57 -20.84
N GLU A 719 -5.92 -16.53 -22.12
CA GLU A 719 -5.21 -17.59 -22.85
C GLU A 719 -3.85 -17.93 -22.23
N VAL A 720 -3.22 -17.00 -21.49
CA VAL A 720 -1.96 -17.24 -20.76
C VAL A 720 -2.19 -17.97 -19.42
N ILE A 721 -3.41 -17.99 -18.87
CA ILE A 721 -3.65 -18.56 -17.52
C ILE A 721 -3.28 -20.06 -17.46
N PRO A 722 -3.66 -20.92 -18.42
CA PRO A 722 -3.24 -22.33 -18.42
C PRO A 722 -1.73 -22.54 -18.61
N GLU A 723 -0.99 -21.54 -19.08
CA GLU A 723 0.47 -21.60 -19.28
C GLU A 723 1.28 -21.14 -18.06
N LEU A 724 0.63 -20.76 -16.95
CA LEU A 724 1.34 -20.25 -15.78
C LEU A 724 2.21 -21.33 -15.12
N VAL A 725 3.47 -20.97 -14.82
CA VAL A 725 4.40 -21.83 -14.08
C VAL A 725 3.84 -22.12 -12.68
N VAL A 726 3.59 -23.39 -12.41
CA VAL A 726 2.94 -23.92 -11.19
C VAL A 726 3.84 -24.93 -10.47
N GLU A 727 3.36 -25.50 -9.35
CA GLU A 727 4.13 -26.53 -8.63
C GLU A 727 4.12 -27.86 -9.40
N ARG A 728 5.17 -28.69 -9.24
CA ARG A 728 5.28 -29.95 -9.99
C ARG A 728 4.17 -30.91 -9.54
N GLY A 729 3.28 -31.26 -10.47
CA GLY A 729 2.12 -32.12 -10.20
C GLY A 729 0.84 -31.36 -9.85
N GLU A 730 0.86 -30.02 -9.86
CA GLU A 730 -0.35 -29.20 -9.69
C GLU A 730 -1.18 -29.19 -10.99
N ASP A 731 -2.38 -29.76 -10.97
CA ASP A 731 -3.39 -29.55 -12.02
C ASP A 731 -3.98 -28.14 -11.88
N PHE A 732 -3.23 -27.15 -12.36
CA PHE A 732 -3.59 -25.75 -12.22
C PHE A 732 -4.80 -25.35 -13.08
N ALA A 733 -5.01 -26.00 -14.23
CA ALA A 733 -6.21 -25.76 -15.03
C ALA A 733 -7.47 -26.14 -14.25
N GLN A 734 -7.43 -27.29 -13.54
CA GLN A 734 -8.50 -27.72 -12.67
C GLN A 734 -8.66 -26.80 -11.45
N THR A 735 -7.59 -26.46 -10.71
CA THR A 735 -7.72 -25.57 -9.53
C THR A 735 -8.20 -24.17 -9.91
N TRP A 736 -7.72 -23.58 -11.01
CA TRP A 736 -8.21 -22.30 -11.50
C TRP A 736 -9.69 -22.36 -11.95
N SER A 737 -10.14 -23.45 -12.59
CA SER A 737 -11.55 -23.61 -12.98
C SER A 737 -12.53 -23.69 -11.80
N ARG A 738 -12.01 -24.01 -10.60
CA ARG A 738 -12.75 -24.10 -9.34
C ARG A 738 -12.74 -22.79 -8.54
N ASP A 739 -11.87 -21.85 -8.88
CA ASP A 739 -11.69 -20.60 -8.12
C ASP A 739 -12.96 -19.72 -8.22
N PHE A 740 -13.50 -19.29 -7.07
CA PHE A 740 -14.68 -18.44 -7.00
C PHE A 740 -14.46 -17.03 -7.56
N PHE A 741 -13.20 -16.61 -7.81
CA PHE A 741 -12.88 -15.41 -8.57
C PHE A 741 -13.51 -15.41 -9.96
N ASN A 742 -13.76 -16.59 -10.56
CA ASN A 742 -14.49 -16.72 -11.83
C ASN A 742 -15.98 -16.35 -11.74
N LEU A 743 -16.56 -16.24 -10.53
CA LEU A 743 -17.92 -15.70 -10.35
C LEU A 743 -17.89 -14.16 -10.27
N LEU A 744 -16.83 -13.59 -9.70
CA LEU A 744 -16.62 -12.13 -9.62
C LEU A 744 -16.26 -11.52 -10.99
N TRP A 745 -15.39 -12.22 -11.70
CA TRP A 745 -14.83 -11.85 -12.99
C TRP A 745 -14.93 -13.06 -13.92
N PRO A 746 -16.10 -13.32 -14.52
CA PRO A 746 -16.31 -14.45 -15.41
C PRO A 746 -15.46 -14.32 -16.69
N PRO A 747 -15.24 -15.44 -17.44
CA PRO A 747 -14.45 -15.40 -18.66
C PRO A 747 -14.99 -14.37 -19.66
N LEU A 748 -14.12 -13.67 -20.38
CA LEU A 748 -14.52 -12.50 -21.17
C LEU A 748 -15.55 -12.88 -22.25
N GLY A 749 -16.77 -12.35 -22.12
CA GLY A 749 -17.92 -12.65 -22.99
C GLY A 749 -18.79 -13.85 -22.56
N ALA A 750 -18.48 -14.53 -21.44
CA ALA A 750 -19.26 -15.68 -20.96
C ALA A 750 -20.69 -15.35 -20.48
N LEU A 751 -21.01 -14.05 -20.32
CA LEU A 751 -22.34 -13.54 -19.98
C LEU A 751 -23.20 -13.16 -21.20
N GLY A 752 -22.73 -13.41 -22.43
CA GLY A 752 -23.51 -13.21 -23.67
C GLY A 752 -23.77 -11.76 -24.11
N GLY A 753 -23.57 -10.78 -23.23
CA GLY A 753 -23.71 -9.35 -23.57
C GLY A 753 -22.54 -8.81 -24.40
N SER A 754 -22.84 -7.95 -25.38
CA SER A 754 -21.82 -7.19 -26.12
C SER A 754 -21.09 -6.23 -25.18
N THR A 755 -19.77 -6.36 -25.07
CA THR A 755 -18.91 -5.45 -24.29
C THR A 755 -18.66 -4.13 -25.03
N THR A 756 -19.74 -3.43 -25.38
CA THR A 756 -19.75 -2.14 -26.10
C THR A 756 -20.35 -1.03 -25.23
N SER A 757 -19.82 -0.86 -24.01
CA SER A 757 -20.03 0.33 -23.16
C SER A 757 -18.70 0.94 -22.68
N ALA A 758 -17.65 0.81 -23.50
CA ALA A 758 -16.45 1.64 -23.40
C ALA A 758 -16.54 2.74 -24.45
N SER A 759 -17.21 3.85 -24.11
CA SER A 759 -17.32 5.02 -24.98
C SER A 759 -15.96 5.71 -25.12
N GLN A 760 -15.20 5.36 -26.17
CA GLN A 760 -14.00 6.11 -26.52
C GLN A 760 -14.38 7.54 -26.95
N PRO A 761 -13.83 8.59 -26.34
CA PRO A 761 -13.90 9.93 -26.91
C PRO A 761 -12.95 10.01 -28.10
N THR A 762 -13.48 9.98 -29.32
CA THR A 762 -12.70 10.18 -30.56
C THR A 762 -12.18 11.62 -30.63
N SER A 763 -10.89 11.80 -30.29
CA SER A 763 -10.29 13.13 -30.12
C SER A 763 -9.86 13.77 -31.44
N THR A 764 -10.78 14.33 -32.22
CA THR A 764 -10.46 15.23 -33.35
C THR A 764 -11.57 16.25 -33.67
N THR A 765 -11.71 17.27 -32.83
CA THR A 765 -12.34 18.56 -33.24
C THR A 765 -11.45 19.70 -32.77
N ALA A 766 -10.98 20.54 -33.69
CA ALA A 766 -10.16 21.70 -33.36
C ALA A 766 -11.02 22.79 -32.72
N LEU A 767 -10.52 23.43 -31.64
CA LEU A 767 -11.14 24.64 -31.12
C LEU A 767 -11.00 25.76 -32.15
N ARG A 768 -12.12 26.21 -32.72
CA ARG A 768 -12.26 27.60 -33.16
C ARG A 768 -12.78 28.42 -31.98
N THR A 769 -12.07 29.50 -31.66
CA THR A 769 -12.48 30.48 -30.67
C THR A 769 -13.66 31.30 -31.20
N ALA A 770 -14.72 31.40 -30.40
CA ALA A 770 -15.81 32.36 -30.58
C ALA A 770 -16.23 32.86 -29.19
N SER A 771 -16.39 34.17 -29.04
CA SER A 771 -16.67 34.82 -27.76
C SER A 771 -18.14 34.75 -27.37
N THR A 772 -18.41 34.54 -26.09
CA THR A 772 -19.74 34.74 -25.50
C THR A 772 -20.08 36.24 -25.42
N SER A 773 -21.18 36.64 -26.03
CA SER A 773 -21.95 37.83 -25.65
C SER A 773 -23.41 37.42 -25.43
N SER A 774 -24.05 37.96 -24.40
CA SER A 774 -25.35 37.49 -23.90
C SER A 774 -26.45 38.53 -24.10
N SER A 775 -27.60 38.12 -24.64
CA SER A 775 -28.85 38.88 -24.50
C SER A 775 -30.12 38.02 -24.67
N SER A 776 -31.04 38.20 -23.72
CA SER A 776 -32.52 38.15 -23.77
C SER A 776 -33.27 37.47 -24.95
N GLY A 777 -34.33 36.72 -24.60
CA GLY A 777 -35.55 36.60 -25.43
C GLY A 777 -36.22 35.21 -25.41
N PRO A 778 -37.43 35.05 -24.83
CA PRO A 778 -38.19 33.79 -24.87
C PRO A 778 -39.31 33.80 -25.94
N THR A 779 -39.47 32.71 -26.70
CA THR A 779 -40.70 32.47 -27.49
C THR A 779 -41.02 30.98 -27.68
N THR A 780 -42.24 30.64 -27.24
CA THR A 780 -43.18 29.58 -27.70
C THR A 780 -42.72 28.35 -28.51
N THR A 781 -43.21 27.21 -28.04
CA THR A 781 -43.30 25.89 -28.70
C THR A 781 -44.11 25.89 -30.01
N THR A 782 -43.63 25.17 -31.03
CA THR A 782 -44.45 24.57 -32.10
C THR A 782 -43.86 23.19 -32.46
N VAL A 783 -44.71 22.22 -32.84
CA VAL A 783 -44.33 20.83 -33.19
C VAL A 783 -45.02 20.45 -34.52
N LEU A 784 -44.58 19.34 -35.15
CA LEU A 784 -45.08 18.70 -36.39
C LEU A 784 -44.31 19.16 -37.68
N PRO A 785 -44.30 18.36 -38.78
CA PRO A 785 -43.13 17.51 -39.03
C PRO A 785 -42.60 17.58 -40.48
N SER A 786 -41.45 16.95 -40.75
CA SER A 786 -41.06 16.64 -42.14
C SER A 786 -40.17 15.39 -42.23
N THR A 787 -40.35 14.62 -43.30
CA THR A 787 -39.52 13.47 -43.68
C THR A 787 -38.31 13.93 -44.50
N SER A 788 -37.26 13.10 -44.55
CA SER A 788 -36.06 13.36 -45.38
C SER A 788 -35.64 12.09 -46.15
N PRO A 789 -35.27 12.20 -47.45
CA PRO A 789 -34.80 11.09 -48.26
C PRO A 789 -33.33 10.72 -47.94
N PRO A 790 -32.85 9.53 -48.39
CA PRO A 790 -31.47 9.09 -48.14
C PRO A 790 -30.41 9.94 -48.88
N PRO A 791 -29.20 10.10 -48.33
CA PRO A 791 -28.15 10.91 -48.92
C PRO A 791 -27.43 10.21 -50.09
N GLY A 792 -27.03 10.99 -51.09
CA GLY A 792 -26.19 10.53 -52.20
C GLY A 792 -24.70 10.36 -51.82
N PRO A 793 -23.87 9.79 -52.72
CA PRO A 793 -22.47 9.49 -52.46
C PRO A 793 -21.60 10.75 -52.33
N ALA A 794 -20.62 10.71 -51.42
CA ALA A 794 -19.68 11.80 -51.17
C ALA A 794 -18.56 11.89 -52.24
N PRO A 795 -18.01 13.09 -52.52
CA PRO A 795 -16.93 13.28 -53.49
C PRO A 795 -15.58 12.68 -53.03
N PRO A 796 -14.69 12.29 -53.97
CA PRO A 796 -13.42 11.62 -53.65
C PRO A 796 -12.37 12.56 -53.04
N CYS A 797 -11.51 11.99 -52.18
CA CYS A 797 -10.49 12.72 -51.42
C CYS A 797 -9.19 12.94 -52.25
N PRO A 798 -8.63 14.16 -52.32
CA PRO A 798 -7.63 14.54 -53.33
C PRO A 798 -6.24 13.90 -53.20
N ASP A 799 -5.86 13.35 -52.04
CA ASP A 799 -4.51 12.79 -51.81
C ASP A 799 -4.40 11.25 -51.94
N ALA A 800 -5.46 10.58 -52.40
CA ALA A 800 -5.48 9.12 -52.57
C ALA A 800 -4.31 8.53 -53.39
N PRO A 801 -3.81 9.15 -54.48
CA PRO A 801 -2.67 8.62 -55.22
C PRO A 801 -1.37 8.56 -54.40
N LYS A 802 -1.06 9.63 -53.65
CA LYS A 802 0.16 9.75 -52.83
C LYS A 802 0.16 8.76 -51.66
N LEU A 803 -1.02 8.48 -51.10
CA LEU A 803 -1.19 7.45 -50.07
C LEU A 803 -0.94 6.05 -50.63
N LYS A 804 -1.42 5.75 -51.84
CA LYS A 804 -1.19 4.47 -52.52
C LYS A 804 0.29 4.26 -52.84
N GLU A 805 0.97 5.28 -53.35
CA GLU A 805 2.41 5.25 -53.62
C GLU A 805 3.25 5.01 -52.36
N ARG A 806 2.95 5.72 -51.26
CA ARG A 806 3.60 5.50 -49.95
C ARG A 806 3.37 4.09 -49.40
N ALA A 807 2.16 3.54 -49.54
CA ALA A 807 1.88 2.16 -49.15
C ALA A 807 2.69 1.15 -49.99
N SER A 808 2.82 1.37 -51.30
CA SER A 808 3.66 0.55 -52.17
C SER A 808 5.16 0.69 -51.90
N HIS A 809 5.64 1.83 -51.38
CA HIS A 809 7.02 1.98 -50.91
C HIS A 809 7.27 1.11 -49.67
N LEU A 810 6.45 1.28 -48.63
CA LEU A 810 6.58 0.58 -47.35
C LEU A 810 6.48 -0.95 -47.52
N ALA A 811 5.61 -1.42 -48.43
CA ALA A 811 5.49 -2.84 -48.75
C ALA A 811 6.78 -3.44 -49.35
N ARG A 812 7.56 -2.67 -50.13
CA ARG A 812 8.84 -3.13 -50.69
C ARG A 812 9.94 -3.17 -49.63
N GLU A 813 10.00 -2.16 -48.75
CA GLU A 813 10.96 -2.13 -47.63
C GLU A 813 10.74 -3.30 -46.67
N LEU A 814 9.47 -3.58 -46.30
CA LEU A 814 9.11 -4.73 -45.47
C LEU A 814 9.43 -6.07 -46.16
N GLY A 815 9.28 -6.17 -47.48
CA GLY A 815 9.67 -7.35 -48.26
C GLY A 815 11.18 -7.60 -48.27
N ALA A 816 11.98 -6.54 -48.40
CA ALA A 816 13.45 -6.64 -48.34
C ALA A 816 13.93 -7.08 -46.94
N ILE A 817 13.39 -6.49 -45.87
CA ILE A 817 13.69 -6.87 -44.48
C ILE A 817 13.31 -8.34 -44.22
N ALA A 818 12.18 -8.81 -44.77
CA ALA A 818 11.79 -10.21 -44.63
C ALA A 818 12.78 -11.18 -45.30
N GLN A 819 13.30 -10.84 -46.49
CA GLN A 819 14.31 -11.65 -47.18
C GLN A 819 15.66 -11.63 -46.44
N GLU A 820 16.07 -10.49 -45.88
CA GLU A 820 17.29 -10.38 -45.09
C GLU A 820 17.20 -11.23 -43.81
N LEU A 821 16.06 -11.21 -43.12
CA LEU A 821 15.79 -12.07 -41.96
C LEU A 821 15.72 -13.57 -42.33
N GLU A 822 15.17 -13.92 -43.50
CA GLU A 822 15.17 -15.30 -43.99
C GLU A 822 16.57 -15.78 -44.40
N GLY A 823 17.44 -14.87 -44.85
CA GLY A 823 18.86 -15.12 -45.10
C GLY A 823 19.70 -15.27 -43.82
N LEU A 824 19.32 -14.60 -42.73
CA LEU A 824 19.93 -14.75 -41.40
C LEU A 824 19.42 -15.96 -40.61
N ALA A 825 18.37 -16.63 -41.10
CA ALA A 825 17.75 -17.80 -40.48
C ALA A 825 18.11 -19.15 -41.15
N LYS A 826 19.00 -19.12 -42.15
CA LYS A 826 19.50 -20.27 -42.92
C LYS A 826 21.00 -20.48 -42.68
#